data_AF-A0A1Q9DDI4-F1
#
_entry.id   AF-A0A1Q9DDI4-F1
#
_cell.length_a   1.000
_cell.length_b   1.000
_cell.length_c   1.000
_cell.angle_alpha   90.00
_cell.angle_beta   90.00
_cell.angle_gamma   90.00
#
_symmetry.space_group_name_H-M   'P 1'
#
loop_
_entity.id
_entity.type
_entity.pdbx_description
1 polymer ?
#
loop_
_entity_poly.entity_id
_entity_poly.type
_entity_poly.pdbx_seq_one_letter_code
_entity_poly.pdbx_strand_id
1 'polypeptide(L)'
;MACPATVLDASKWREKWQDRQHKKFTIKSFERSLAEQLSYSSSSSSPRRLTASPGSLEKGLRSPTAKEPLDSRTGIHRPGLRLHRARAHPRSLQARSVQEKSRWVAPDFASVALSPHNLEDALTERAFAEHPSRQSIGLSEAVVRDVVSVTVRDIVGIFESLLDRLLIEKKMETIRSMVVEFMTEDLSATIEAGKEELKEKEIGHVLQDVRDLQKQMDETEGAWEQKFERVGELERAFGNFNDDASDRFANLEARLRTLEKASVRQEALDAVLKDIAQDKADKTADIDELFSKDEKTQRHLQDLQDTVSTSLASKKEVEEAMQQVLEELHQSSDDVTESLKDLQSKVAWHADVEELDMSQRQKISAVQSDVNKAHDGLKEFGDKFAAAQQQNHEVFARNVQVREMFSQYGEMMEDLEKRLAEEQQKLGQQKVDKADLQEKMSTAYGRMEELKAVDENISNGLKELASMVSDLQAHTSDMATKSYAEEVARKYADEVVRASTEKEEIDALRRDFVEEQERIRSSVRQQQTNRKDLNAALEELNDLRAKAVKVEKRCGSLEDQITSLREEEATIRDGLKHTANSQALSEAEMKEDCEALRIELKEHAERQQQEGERSPSKRSCTILEHAVVVEAVPGRYDK
;
A
#
# COMPACT_ATOMS: atom_id res chain seq x y z
N MET A 1 14.37 37.99 16.64
CA MET A 1 13.33 37.42 15.75
C MET A 1 12.61 36.35 16.55
N ALA A 2 11.35 36.61 16.93
CA ALA A 2 10.58 35.71 17.80
C ALA A 2 9.94 34.58 16.97
N CYS A 3 10.21 33.33 17.34
CA CYS A 3 9.55 32.16 16.77
C CYS A 3 8.10 32.07 17.30
N PRO A 4 7.09 31.83 16.45
CA PRO A 4 5.74 31.60 16.91
C PRO A 4 5.63 30.19 17.47
N ALA A 5 5.34 30.08 18.76
CA ALA A 5 4.97 28.83 19.41
C ALA A 5 3.59 28.38 18.87
N THR A 6 3.60 27.41 17.97
CA THR A 6 2.41 26.66 17.59
C THR A 6 2.05 25.70 18.72
N VAL A 7 1.28 26.19 19.69
CA VAL A 7 0.56 25.35 20.63
C VAL A 7 -0.45 24.53 19.82
N LEU A 8 -0.10 23.27 19.56
CA LEU A 8 -1.02 22.28 19.02
C LEU A 8 -2.14 22.10 20.03
N ASP A 9 -3.29 22.67 19.70
CA ASP A 9 -4.51 22.64 20.48
C ASP A 9 -5.02 21.19 20.61
N ALA A 10 -4.64 20.54 21.72
CA ALA A 10 -5.00 19.17 22.05
C ALA A 10 -6.54 18.93 22.07
N SER A 11 -7.33 20.01 22.19
CA SER A 11 -8.80 19.93 22.13
C SER A 11 -9.29 19.54 20.72
N LYS A 12 -8.72 20.14 19.66
CA LYS A 12 -9.07 19.82 18.26
C LYS A 12 -8.68 18.40 17.86
N TRP A 13 -7.62 17.87 18.47
CA TRP A 13 -7.21 16.49 18.22
C TRP A 13 -8.15 15.49 18.90
N ARG A 14 -8.58 15.80 20.13
CA ARG A 14 -9.58 15.01 20.87
C ARG A 14 -10.93 15.00 20.17
N GLU A 15 -11.37 16.13 19.63
CA GLU A 15 -12.60 16.27 18.86
C GLU A 15 -12.55 15.44 17.56
N LYS A 16 -11.45 15.52 16.80
CA LYS A 16 -11.25 14.68 15.61
C LYS A 16 -11.18 13.19 15.91
N TRP A 17 -10.62 12.81 17.06
CA TRP A 17 -10.57 11.42 17.48
C TRP A 17 -11.96 10.91 17.86
N GLN A 18 -12.76 11.70 18.60
CA GLN A 18 -14.15 11.36 18.92
C GLN A 18 -15.02 11.25 17.66
N ASP A 19 -14.87 12.15 16.70
CA ASP A 19 -15.59 12.09 15.41
C ASP A 19 -15.24 10.81 14.62
N ARG A 20 -13.97 10.38 14.64
CA ARG A 20 -13.54 9.10 14.04
C ARG A 20 -14.14 7.89 14.76
N GLN A 21 -14.23 7.91 16.09
CA GLN A 21 -14.88 6.83 16.84
C GLN A 21 -16.39 6.77 16.57
N HIS A 22 -17.03 7.92 16.43
CA HIS A 22 -18.46 7.97 16.13
C HIS A 22 -18.77 7.46 14.72
N LYS A 23 -17.92 7.78 13.74
CA LYS A 23 -17.96 7.23 12.37
C LYS A 23 -17.73 5.72 12.33
N LYS A 24 -16.78 5.19 13.10
CA LYS A 24 -16.58 3.74 13.23
C LYS A 24 -17.81 3.04 13.83
N PHE A 25 -18.47 3.66 14.80
CA PHE A 25 -19.69 3.11 15.41
C PHE A 25 -20.86 3.08 14.42
N THR A 26 -21.04 4.14 13.63
CA THR A 26 -22.11 4.23 12.61
C THR A 26 -21.90 3.25 11.46
N ILE A 27 -20.66 3.05 11.02
CA ILE A 27 -20.35 2.03 10.00
C ILE A 27 -20.65 0.63 10.54
N LYS A 28 -20.22 0.29 11.76
CA LYS A 28 -20.54 -1.01 12.37
C LYS A 28 -22.04 -1.23 12.60
N SER A 29 -22.80 -0.16 12.92
CA SER A 29 -24.26 -0.28 13.04
C SER A 29 -24.92 -0.49 11.67
N PHE A 30 -24.39 0.14 10.63
CA PHE A 30 -24.86 -0.05 9.26
C PHE A 30 -24.56 -1.47 8.76
N GLU A 31 -23.34 -1.98 8.99
CA GLU A 31 -22.96 -3.36 8.66
C GLU A 31 -23.84 -4.41 9.38
N ARG A 32 -24.18 -4.19 10.66
CA ARG A 32 -25.14 -5.06 11.36
C ARG A 32 -26.55 -5.00 10.78
N SER A 33 -27.03 -3.82 10.44
CA SER A 33 -28.34 -3.65 9.79
C SER A 33 -28.38 -4.35 8.43
N LEU A 34 -27.28 -4.26 7.67
CA LEU A 34 -27.15 -4.90 6.36
C LEU A 34 -27.04 -6.42 6.50
N ALA A 35 -26.31 -6.92 7.51
CA ALA A 35 -26.25 -8.33 7.84
C ALA A 35 -27.62 -8.89 8.30
N GLU A 36 -28.38 -8.12 9.08
CA GLU A 36 -29.74 -8.49 9.48
C GLU A 36 -30.70 -8.52 8.28
N GLN A 37 -30.62 -7.55 7.35
CA GLN A 37 -31.41 -7.54 6.12
C GLN A 37 -31.07 -8.71 5.18
N LEU A 38 -29.79 -9.09 5.08
CA LEU A 38 -29.35 -10.25 4.31
C LEU A 38 -29.75 -11.58 4.97
N SER A 39 -29.81 -11.62 6.31
CA SER A 39 -30.31 -12.79 7.05
C SER A 39 -31.81 -13.00 6.87
N TYR A 40 -32.59 -11.92 6.75
CA TYR A 40 -34.05 -11.98 6.53
C TYR A 40 -34.45 -12.33 5.10
N SER A 41 -33.58 -12.08 4.12
CA SER A 41 -33.81 -12.46 2.72
C SER A 41 -33.40 -13.90 2.41
N SER A 42 -32.76 -14.59 3.36
CA SER A 42 -32.31 -15.98 3.22
C SER A 42 -33.29 -17.02 3.80
N SER A 43 -34.40 -16.59 4.43
CA SER A 43 -35.30 -17.48 5.20
C SER A 43 -36.44 -18.13 4.39
N SER A 44 -36.49 -18.03 3.06
CA SER A 44 -37.59 -18.62 2.26
C SER A 44 -37.31 -20.02 1.68
N SER A 45 -36.18 -20.67 2.01
CA SER A 45 -35.96 -22.07 1.62
C SER A 45 -35.57 -22.94 2.82
N SER A 46 -36.52 -23.79 3.22
CA SER A 46 -36.34 -24.83 4.24
C SER A 46 -35.26 -25.83 3.83
N PRO A 47 -34.25 -26.11 4.67
CA PRO A 47 -33.48 -27.33 4.57
C PRO A 47 -34.16 -28.44 5.39
N ARG A 48 -34.49 -29.55 4.73
CA ARG A 48 -34.88 -30.80 5.38
C ARG A 48 -33.77 -31.24 6.34
N ARG A 49 -34.12 -31.33 7.64
CA ARG A 49 -33.40 -32.08 8.67
C ARG A 49 -33.24 -33.54 8.21
N LEU A 50 -32.01 -34.00 8.07
CA LEU A 50 -31.66 -35.40 8.24
C LEU A 50 -30.91 -35.53 9.56
N THR A 51 -31.55 -36.25 10.48
CA THR A 51 -31.00 -36.70 11.75
C THR A 51 -30.02 -37.84 11.51
N ALA A 52 -28.77 -37.69 11.95
CA ALA A 52 -27.87 -38.81 12.18
C ALA A 52 -27.25 -38.66 13.58
N SER A 53 -27.43 -39.72 14.38
CA SER A 53 -26.97 -39.86 15.76
C SER A 53 -25.45 -40.07 15.84
N PRO A 54 -24.82 -39.83 17.02
CA PRO A 54 -23.38 -39.85 17.20
C PRO A 54 -22.86 -41.25 17.52
N GLY A 55 -21.76 -41.65 16.90
CA GLY A 55 -21.02 -42.88 17.20
C GLY A 55 -19.54 -42.59 17.37
N SER A 56 -19.04 -42.82 18.58
CA SER A 56 -17.64 -42.86 18.98
C SER A 56 -16.72 -43.54 17.97
N LEU A 57 -15.50 -43.01 17.77
CA LEU A 57 -14.30 -43.78 18.05
C LEU A 57 -13.03 -42.91 18.09
N GLU A 58 -12.30 -43.19 19.15
CA GLU A 58 -11.00 -42.71 19.59
C GLU A 58 -9.84 -43.26 18.74
N LYS A 59 -8.69 -42.56 18.86
CA LYS A 59 -7.28 -43.00 18.70
C LYS A 59 -6.67 -43.01 17.30
N GLY A 60 -5.49 -42.36 17.21
CA GLY A 60 -4.50 -42.68 16.19
C GLY A 60 -3.42 -41.64 15.93
N LEU A 61 -2.64 -41.25 16.94
CA LEU A 61 -1.33 -40.60 16.77
C LEU A 61 -0.41 -41.47 15.90
N ARG A 62 0.23 -40.88 14.87
CA ARG A 62 1.63 -41.15 14.49
C ARG A 62 2.14 -40.17 13.42
N SER A 63 3.35 -39.68 13.68
CA SER A 63 4.15 -38.71 12.92
C SER A 63 4.57 -39.18 11.52
N PRO A 64 4.93 -38.26 10.60
CA PRO A 64 5.64 -38.60 9.37
C PRO A 64 7.16 -38.45 9.56
N THR A 65 7.93 -39.40 9.05
CA THR A 65 9.39 -39.29 8.88
C THR A 65 9.76 -39.62 7.43
N ALA A 66 10.74 -38.86 6.93
CA ALA A 66 11.71 -39.18 5.86
C ALA A 66 11.16 -39.34 4.42
N LYS A 67 11.57 -38.47 3.47
CA LYS A 67 12.75 -38.62 2.58
C LYS A 67 12.62 -39.87 1.69
N GLU A 68 12.76 -39.88 0.36
CA GLU A 68 13.47 -39.03 -0.60
C GLU A 68 13.13 -39.55 -2.05
N PRO A 69 13.84 -39.21 -3.15
CA PRO A 69 13.27 -38.83 -4.44
C PRO A 69 13.38 -39.92 -5.54
N LEU A 70 12.81 -39.66 -6.73
CA LEU A 70 13.25 -40.08 -8.08
C LEU A 70 12.13 -39.67 -9.07
N ASP A 71 12.31 -38.67 -9.93
CA ASP A 71 13.07 -38.64 -11.18
C ASP A 71 12.36 -39.28 -12.40
N SER A 72 12.15 -38.43 -13.40
CA SER A 72 12.02 -38.69 -14.83
C SER A 72 10.78 -39.39 -15.45
N ARG A 73 10.26 -38.68 -16.47
CA ARG A 73 9.80 -39.17 -17.78
C ARG A 73 8.60 -40.12 -17.87
N THR A 74 7.54 -39.57 -18.48
CA THR A 74 6.85 -40.02 -19.73
C THR A 74 5.33 -39.91 -19.60
N GLY A 75 4.68 -39.66 -20.73
CA GLY A 75 3.32 -40.15 -20.94
C GLY A 75 2.23 -39.09 -20.94
N ILE A 76 1.96 -38.56 -22.13
CA ILE A 76 0.65 -38.04 -22.51
C ILE A 76 -0.40 -39.13 -22.20
N HIS A 77 -1.25 -38.90 -21.21
CA HIS A 77 -2.52 -39.63 -21.08
C HIS A 77 -3.59 -38.70 -20.50
N ARG A 78 -4.53 -38.30 -21.36
CA ARG A 78 -5.83 -37.74 -20.95
C ARG A 78 -6.61 -38.85 -20.23
N PRO A 79 -7.08 -38.64 -18.98
CA PRO A 79 -8.09 -39.51 -18.40
C PRO A 79 -9.46 -39.09 -18.94
N GLY A 80 -10.13 -40.00 -19.63
CA GLY A 80 -11.55 -39.89 -19.95
C GLY A 80 -12.37 -39.97 -18.67
N LEU A 81 -12.83 -38.83 -18.17
CA LEU A 81 -13.85 -38.76 -17.14
C LEU A 81 -15.23 -38.91 -17.79
N ARG A 82 -15.74 -40.14 -17.77
CA ARG A 82 -17.17 -40.43 -17.89
C ARG A 82 -17.88 -39.87 -16.65
N LEU A 83 -18.51 -38.71 -16.80
CA LEU A 83 -19.52 -38.24 -15.87
C LEU A 83 -20.91 -38.58 -16.44
N HIS A 84 -21.51 -39.63 -15.88
CA HIS A 84 -22.95 -39.84 -15.95
C HIS A 84 -23.64 -38.65 -15.26
N ARG A 85 -24.13 -37.68 -16.04
CA ARG A 85 -25.07 -36.68 -15.53
C ARG A 85 -26.46 -36.99 -16.06
N ALA A 86 -27.25 -37.63 -15.19
CA ALA A 86 -28.68 -37.80 -15.39
C ALA A 86 -29.32 -36.40 -15.48
N ARG A 87 -29.72 -35.99 -16.69
CA ARG A 87 -30.60 -34.84 -16.89
C ARG A 87 -32.04 -35.31 -16.70
N ALA A 88 -32.64 -34.93 -15.58
CA ALA A 88 -34.08 -34.91 -15.42
C ALA A 88 -34.63 -33.76 -16.29
N HIS A 89 -35.33 -34.09 -17.37
CA HIS A 89 -36.13 -33.14 -18.14
C HIS A 89 -37.39 -32.75 -17.35
N PRO A 90 -37.68 -31.46 -17.12
CA PRO A 90 -39.03 -31.04 -16.86
C PRO A 90 -39.79 -31.01 -18.20
N ARG A 91 -40.45 -32.12 -18.53
CA ARG A 91 -41.52 -32.14 -19.53
C ARG A 91 -42.73 -31.39 -18.95
N SER A 92 -42.89 -30.12 -19.26
CA SER A 92 -44.21 -29.47 -19.33
C SER A 92 -44.08 -28.00 -19.70
N LEU A 93 -43.86 -27.67 -20.97
CA LEU A 93 -44.45 -26.45 -21.52
C LEU A 93 -44.91 -26.74 -22.95
N GLN A 94 -46.18 -26.41 -23.15
CA GLN A 94 -47.04 -26.64 -24.29
C GLN A 94 -46.33 -26.53 -25.64
N ALA A 95 -46.33 -27.65 -26.36
CA ALA A 95 -46.32 -27.63 -27.82
C ALA A 95 -47.56 -26.87 -28.28
N ARG A 96 -47.42 -25.56 -28.52
CA ARG A 96 -48.41 -24.80 -29.29
C ARG A 96 -48.39 -25.39 -30.70
N SER A 97 -49.59 -25.79 -31.12
CA SER A 97 -49.85 -26.57 -32.32
C SER A 97 -49.24 -25.92 -33.56
N VAL A 98 -48.36 -26.66 -34.23
CA VAL A 98 -47.87 -26.38 -35.60
C VAL A 98 -48.84 -27.01 -36.62
N GLN A 99 -50.12 -27.20 -36.26
CA GLN A 99 -51.12 -27.82 -37.14
C GLN A 99 -52.00 -26.83 -37.91
N GLU A 100 -51.84 -25.52 -37.72
CA GLU A 100 -52.89 -24.57 -38.15
C GLU A 100 -52.64 -23.77 -39.43
N LYS A 101 -51.52 -23.95 -40.15
CA LYS A 101 -51.19 -23.09 -41.31
C LYS A 101 -51.07 -23.74 -42.69
N SER A 102 -51.63 -24.93 -42.88
CA SER A 102 -51.70 -25.56 -44.21
C SER A 102 -53.11 -26.02 -44.57
N ARG A 103 -54.12 -25.20 -44.28
CA ARG A 103 -55.47 -25.38 -44.83
C ARG A 103 -55.55 -24.65 -46.17
N TRP A 104 -55.09 -25.31 -47.23
CA TRP A 104 -55.44 -24.91 -48.59
C TRP A 104 -56.95 -25.12 -48.73
N VAL A 105 -57.72 -24.03 -48.66
CA VAL A 105 -59.11 -24.02 -49.12
C VAL A 105 -59.02 -24.15 -50.64
N ALA A 106 -59.10 -25.39 -51.13
CA ALA A 106 -59.36 -25.63 -52.54
C ALA A 106 -60.69 -24.93 -52.87
N PRO A 107 -60.76 -24.11 -53.93
CA PRO A 107 -62.05 -23.70 -54.47
C PRO A 107 -62.81 -24.96 -54.85
N ASP A 108 -64.14 -24.95 -54.74
CA ASP A 108 -65.05 -26.00 -55.21
C ASP A 108 -64.97 -26.17 -56.74
N PHE A 109 -63.81 -26.59 -57.25
CA PHE A 109 -63.74 -27.31 -58.50
C PHE A 109 -64.38 -28.67 -58.20
N ALA A 110 -65.66 -28.77 -58.54
CA ALA A 110 -66.33 -30.05 -58.69
C ALA A 110 -65.31 -31.03 -59.28
N SER A 111 -65.04 -32.10 -58.54
CA SER A 111 -64.09 -33.14 -58.90
C SER A 111 -64.60 -33.87 -60.14
N VAL A 112 -64.52 -33.22 -61.30
CA VAL A 112 -64.40 -33.91 -62.57
C VAL A 112 -63.08 -34.63 -62.42
N ALA A 113 -63.16 -35.91 -62.07
CA ALA A 113 -62.02 -36.77 -62.09
C ALA A 113 -61.40 -36.62 -63.48
N LEU A 114 -60.27 -35.91 -63.56
CA LEU A 114 -59.37 -35.86 -64.70
C LEU A 114 -58.72 -37.24 -64.81
N SER A 115 -59.56 -38.26 -65.00
CA SER A 115 -59.13 -39.56 -65.45
C SER A 115 -58.50 -39.33 -66.83
N PRO A 116 -57.30 -39.87 -67.10
CA PRO A 116 -56.68 -39.78 -68.42
C PRO A 116 -57.65 -40.15 -69.55
N HIS A 117 -58.58 -41.09 -69.30
CA HIS A 117 -59.63 -41.43 -70.24
C HIS A 117 -60.64 -40.31 -70.50
N ASN A 118 -61.05 -39.54 -69.49
CA ASN A 118 -62.01 -38.44 -69.69
C ASN A 118 -61.37 -37.31 -70.51
N LEU A 119 -60.06 -37.08 -70.34
CA LEU A 119 -59.30 -36.11 -71.12
C LEU A 119 -59.08 -36.60 -72.56
N GLU A 120 -58.76 -37.88 -72.73
CA GLU A 120 -58.61 -38.54 -74.02
C GLU A 120 -59.91 -38.51 -74.81
N ASP A 121 -61.05 -38.84 -74.20
CA ASP A 121 -62.34 -38.81 -74.85
C ASP A 121 -62.77 -37.38 -75.20
N ALA A 122 -62.56 -36.39 -74.31
CA ALA A 122 -62.89 -34.99 -74.60
C ALA A 122 -62.02 -34.37 -75.70
N LEU A 123 -60.71 -34.68 -75.73
CA LEU A 123 -59.81 -34.21 -76.78
C LEU A 123 -60.08 -34.91 -78.11
N THR A 124 -60.44 -36.20 -78.06
CA THR A 124 -60.84 -36.97 -79.25
C THR A 124 -62.15 -36.40 -79.83
N GLU A 125 -63.14 -36.15 -78.99
CA GLU A 125 -64.41 -35.52 -79.36
C GLU A 125 -64.20 -34.13 -79.95
N ARG A 126 -63.33 -33.32 -79.33
CA ARG A 126 -62.98 -31.98 -79.83
C ARG A 126 -62.23 -32.02 -81.17
N ALA A 127 -61.25 -32.92 -81.31
CA ALA A 127 -60.51 -33.11 -82.57
C ALA A 127 -61.45 -33.53 -83.71
N PHE A 128 -62.50 -34.28 -83.39
CA PHE A 128 -63.55 -34.63 -84.35
C PHE A 128 -64.54 -33.50 -84.62
N ALA A 129 -64.84 -32.65 -83.64
CA ALA A 129 -65.72 -31.50 -83.80
C ALA A 129 -65.09 -30.40 -84.69
N GLU A 130 -63.77 -30.21 -84.63
CA GLU A 130 -63.05 -29.19 -85.42
C GLU A 130 -62.85 -29.59 -86.90
N HIS A 131 -63.06 -30.87 -87.25
CA HIS A 131 -62.93 -31.38 -88.63
C HIS A 131 -64.17 -32.18 -89.11
N PRO A 132 -65.32 -31.51 -89.36
CA PRO A 132 -66.55 -32.17 -89.76
C PRO A 132 -66.51 -32.80 -91.17
N SER A 133 -65.62 -32.34 -92.06
CA SER A 133 -65.45 -32.86 -93.43
C SER A 133 -64.44 -34.00 -93.51
N ARG A 134 -64.77 -35.15 -92.92
CA ARG A 134 -63.89 -36.34 -92.78
C ARG A 134 -63.42 -37.01 -94.08
N GLN A 135 -63.95 -36.66 -95.26
CA GLN A 135 -63.62 -37.37 -96.51
C GLN A 135 -62.38 -36.85 -97.24
N SER A 136 -61.84 -35.67 -96.93
CA SER A 136 -60.74 -35.08 -97.72
C SER A 136 -59.33 -35.32 -97.18
N ILE A 137 -59.16 -35.76 -95.92
CA ILE A 137 -57.83 -35.83 -95.26
C ILE A 137 -57.35 -37.28 -95.04
N GLY A 138 -58.22 -38.29 -95.16
CA GLY A 138 -57.80 -39.71 -95.13
C GLY A 138 -57.26 -40.22 -93.79
N LEU A 139 -57.37 -39.44 -92.70
CA LEU A 139 -56.98 -39.87 -91.36
C LEU A 139 -58.06 -40.78 -90.77
N SER A 140 -57.68 -42.02 -90.46
CA SER A 140 -58.57 -42.95 -89.76
C SER A 140 -58.78 -42.51 -88.31
N GLU A 141 -59.96 -42.80 -87.75
CA GLU A 141 -60.29 -42.53 -86.34
C GLU A 141 -59.26 -43.13 -85.37
N ALA A 142 -58.68 -44.28 -85.72
CA ALA A 142 -57.60 -44.89 -84.95
C ALA A 142 -56.35 -44.00 -84.86
N VAL A 143 -55.99 -43.29 -85.93
CA VAL A 143 -54.83 -42.40 -85.95
C VAL A 143 -55.07 -41.14 -85.09
N VAL A 144 -56.27 -40.57 -85.14
CA VAL A 144 -56.64 -39.43 -84.29
C VAL A 144 -56.62 -39.83 -82.81
N ARG A 145 -57.19 -40.98 -82.48
CA ARG A 145 -57.21 -41.49 -81.10
C ARG A 145 -55.79 -41.82 -80.60
N ASP A 146 -54.92 -42.39 -81.43
CA ASP A 146 -53.51 -42.64 -81.07
C ASP A 146 -52.76 -41.33 -80.79
N VAL A 147 -52.92 -40.31 -81.64
CA VAL A 147 -52.28 -38.99 -81.43
C VAL A 147 -52.83 -38.32 -80.16
N VAL A 148 -54.14 -38.39 -79.92
CA VAL A 148 -54.75 -37.87 -78.68
C VAL A 148 -54.27 -38.66 -77.46
N SER A 149 -54.17 -39.98 -77.55
CA SER A 149 -53.66 -40.84 -76.46
C SER A 149 -52.20 -40.52 -76.11
N VAL A 150 -51.35 -40.30 -77.13
CA VAL A 150 -49.94 -39.90 -76.93
C VAL A 150 -49.86 -38.51 -76.30
N THR A 151 -50.62 -37.53 -76.79
CA THR A 151 -50.63 -36.17 -76.23
C THR A 151 -51.20 -36.13 -74.81
N VAL A 152 -52.24 -36.91 -74.49
CA VAL A 152 -52.75 -37.06 -73.12
C VAL A 152 -51.69 -37.68 -72.21
N ARG A 153 -50.98 -38.72 -72.67
CA ARG A 153 -49.89 -39.34 -71.91
C ARG A 153 -48.75 -38.35 -71.65
N ASP A 154 -48.39 -37.55 -72.64
CA ASP A 154 -47.37 -36.50 -72.49
C ASP A 154 -47.81 -35.41 -71.50
N ILE A 155 -49.06 -34.95 -71.59
CA ILE A 155 -49.64 -33.96 -70.68
C ILE A 155 -49.67 -34.50 -69.24
N VAL A 156 -50.16 -35.73 -69.04
CA VAL A 156 -50.20 -36.38 -67.72
C VAL A 156 -48.78 -36.55 -67.18
N GLY A 157 -47.83 -37.00 -68.00
CA GLY A 157 -46.43 -37.14 -67.61
C GLY A 157 -45.77 -35.81 -67.23
N ILE A 158 -46.08 -34.71 -67.94
CA ILE A 158 -45.62 -33.36 -67.57
C ILE A 158 -46.20 -32.95 -66.22
N PHE A 159 -47.50 -33.14 -66.00
CA PHE A 159 -48.16 -32.80 -64.73
C PHE A 159 -47.63 -33.63 -63.56
N GLU A 160 -47.43 -34.94 -63.73
CA GLU A 160 -46.81 -35.81 -62.72
C GLU A 160 -45.39 -35.33 -62.39
N SER A 161 -44.57 -34.99 -63.39
CA SER A 161 -43.21 -34.49 -63.15
C SER A 161 -43.19 -33.13 -62.44
N LEU A 162 -44.14 -32.23 -62.75
CA LEU A 162 -44.27 -30.93 -62.10
C LEU A 162 -44.78 -31.08 -60.67
N LEU A 163 -45.73 -31.99 -60.43
CA LEU A 163 -46.24 -32.29 -59.11
C LEU A 163 -45.14 -32.89 -58.24
N ASP A 164 -44.37 -33.84 -58.75
CA ASP A 164 -43.22 -34.42 -58.05
C ASP A 164 -42.16 -33.37 -57.74
N ARG A 165 -41.83 -32.49 -58.69
CA ARG A 165 -40.89 -31.38 -58.47
C ARG A 165 -41.38 -30.42 -57.39
N LEU A 166 -42.64 -30.01 -57.43
CA LEU A 166 -43.25 -29.13 -56.42
C LEU A 166 -43.28 -29.80 -55.03
N LEU A 167 -43.58 -31.11 -54.98
CA LEU A 167 -43.56 -31.88 -53.73
C LEU A 167 -42.13 -31.99 -53.18
N ILE A 168 -41.13 -32.19 -54.03
CA ILE A 168 -39.71 -32.23 -53.63
C ILE A 168 -39.28 -30.84 -53.14
N GLU A 169 -39.58 -29.76 -53.86
CA GLU A 169 -39.25 -28.39 -53.46
C GLU A 169 -39.90 -28.05 -52.10
N LYS A 170 -41.17 -28.41 -51.89
CA LYS A 170 -41.86 -28.21 -50.61
C LYS A 170 -41.28 -29.06 -49.48
N LYS A 171 -40.91 -30.31 -49.74
CA LYS A 171 -40.21 -31.17 -48.76
C LYS A 171 -38.87 -30.56 -48.37
N MET A 172 -38.09 -30.10 -49.35
CA MET A 172 -36.79 -29.47 -49.11
C MET A 172 -36.95 -28.18 -48.30
N GLU A 173 -37.97 -27.36 -48.57
CA GLU A 173 -38.23 -26.15 -47.81
C GLU A 173 -38.65 -26.45 -46.37
N THR A 174 -39.49 -27.47 -46.17
CA THR A 174 -39.88 -27.93 -44.82
C THR A 174 -38.67 -28.43 -44.04
N ILE A 175 -37.79 -29.20 -44.68
CA ILE A 175 -36.54 -29.69 -44.07
C ILE A 175 -35.63 -28.51 -43.73
N ARG A 176 -35.46 -27.53 -44.62
CA ARG A 176 -34.66 -26.32 -44.33
C ARG A 176 -35.22 -25.56 -43.14
N SER A 177 -36.53 -25.33 -43.08
CA SER A 177 -37.18 -24.64 -41.94
C SER A 177 -36.92 -25.38 -40.63
N MET A 178 -37.14 -26.71 -40.62
CA MET A 178 -36.88 -27.54 -39.43
C MET A 178 -35.40 -27.52 -39.01
N VAL A 179 -34.47 -27.55 -39.96
CA VAL A 179 -33.03 -27.48 -39.66
C VAL A 179 -32.66 -26.12 -39.09
N VAL A 180 -33.20 -25.03 -39.64
CA VAL A 180 -32.97 -23.68 -39.11
C VAL A 180 -33.53 -23.56 -37.69
N GLU A 181 -34.75 -24.01 -37.44
CA GLU A 181 -35.34 -24.01 -36.09
C GLU A 181 -34.50 -24.82 -35.10
N PHE A 182 -34.14 -26.06 -35.47
CA PHE A 182 -33.31 -26.94 -34.64
C PHE A 182 -31.93 -26.33 -34.34
N MET A 183 -31.25 -25.77 -35.35
CA MET A 183 -29.96 -25.11 -35.16
C MET A 183 -30.08 -23.86 -34.29
N THR A 184 -31.17 -23.11 -34.43
CA THR A 184 -31.39 -21.89 -33.63
C THR A 184 -31.68 -22.23 -32.17
N GLU A 185 -32.43 -23.30 -31.91
CA GLU A 185 -32.70 -23.80 -30.55
C GLU A 185 -31.44 -24.39 -29.89
N ASP A 186 -30.64 -25.18 -30.62
CA ASP A 186 -29.41 -25.77 -30.06
C ASP A 186 -28.32 -24.70 -29.83
N LEU A 187 -28.21 -23.72 -30.74
CA LEU A 187 -27.32 -22.57 -30.55
C LEU A 187 -27.75 -21.71 -29.37
N SER A 188 -29.05 -21.42 -29.21
CA SER A 188 -29.53 -20.60 -28.08
C SER A 188 -29.28 -21.30 -26.75
N ALA A 189 -29.55 -22.61 -26.66
CA ALA A 189 -29.26 -23.42 -25.48
C ALA A 189 -27.76 -23.49 -25.15
N THR A 190 -26.91 -23.61 -26.18
CA THR A 190 -25.45 -23.61 -26.01
C THR A 190 -24.93 -22.25 -25.54
N ILE A 191 -25.48 -21.15 -26.07
CA ILE A 191 -25.14 -19.79 -25.65
C ILE A 191 -25.57 -19.55 -24.20
N GLU A 192 -26.75 -19.98 -23.79
CA GLU A 192 -27.21 -19.85 -22.40
C GLU A 192 -26.35 -20.66 -21.43
N ALA A 193 -26.04 -21.92 -21.77
CA ALA A 193 -25.15 -22.75 -20.96
C ALA A 193 -23.73 -22.14 -20.84
N GLY A 194 -23.19 -21.63 -21.95
CA GLY A 194 -21.89 -20.95 -21.95
C GLY A 194 -21.90 -19.68 -21.11
N LYS A 195 -22.99 -18.90 -21.15
CA LYS A 195 -23.16 -17.68 -20.34
C LYS A 195 -23.23 -18.00 -18.84
N GLU A 196 -23.93 -19.07 -18.45
CA GLU A 196 -23.98 -19.50 -17.05
C GLU A 196 -22.60 -19.97 -16.55
N GLU A 197 -21.88 -20.78 -17.33
CA GLU A 197 -20.54 -21.26 -16.95
C GLU A 197 -19.55 -20.09 -16.80
N LEU A 198 -19.62 -19.11 -17.70
CA LEU A 198 -18.75 -17.94 -17.67
C LEU A 198 -19.08 -17.05 -16.46
N LYS A 199 -20.37 -16.86 -16.17
CA LYS A 199 -20.83 -16.17 -14.95
C LYS A 199 -20.36 -16.88 -13.67
N GLU A 200 -20.44 -18.20 -13.61
CA GLU A 200 -19.99 -18.98 -12.44
C GLU A 200 -18.48 -18.86 -12.24
N LYS A 201 -17.68 -18.90 -13.32
CA LYS A 201 -16.23 -18.68 -13.25
C LYS A 201 -15.87 -17.26 -12.84
N GLU A 202 -16.49 -16.23 -13.44
CA GLU A 202 -16.22 -14.84 -13.10
C GLU A 202 -16.61 -14.52 -11.66
N ILE A 203 -17.79 -14.97 -11.19
CA ILE A 203 -18.19 -14.83 -9.79
C ILE A 203 -17.23 -15.59 -8.87
N GLY A 204 -16.77 -16.78 -9.27
CA GLY A 204 -15.77 -17.54 -8.54
C GLY A 204 -14.45 -16.78 -8.37
N HIS A 205 -13.95 -16.14 -9.43
CA HIS A 205 -12.75 -15.31 -9.39
C HIS A 205 -12.95 -14.07 -8.51
N VAL A 206 -14.07 -13.35 -8.68
CA VAL A 206 -14.39 -12.17 -7.84
C VAL A 206 -14.49 -12.55 -6.36
N LEU A 207 -15.11 -13.67 -6.02
CA LEU A 207 -15.20 -14.15 -4.63
C LEU A 207 -13.84 -14.58 -4.06
N GLN A 208 -12.94 -15.07 -4.91
CA GLN A 208 -11.57 -15.40 -4.50
C GLN A 208 -10.77 -14.11 -4.25
N ASP A 209 -10.84 -13.14 -5.15
CA ASP A 209 -10.18 -11.84 -5.01
C ASP A 209 -10.67 -11.08 -3.77
N VAL A 210 -11.98 -11.12 -3.48
CA VAL A 210 -12.55 -10.55 -2.25
C VAL A 210 -11.98 -11.23 -1.00
N ARG A 211 -11.82 -12.56 -1.01
CA ARG A 211 -11.20 -13.28 0.11
C ARG A 211 -9.73 -12.92 0.28
N ASP A 212 -9.00 -12.78 -0.83
CA ASP A 212 -7.58 -12.41 -0.79
C ASP A 212 -7.40 -10.96 -0.30
N LEU A 213 -8.28 -10.04 -0.71
CA LEU A 213 -8.32 -8.67 -0.20
C LEU A 213 -8.67 -8.60 1.29
N GLN A 214 -9.63 -9.40 1.76
CA GLN A 214 -9.96 -9.50 3.18
C GLN A 214 -8.75 -9.97 4.00
N LYS A 215 -8.05 -11.01 3.51
CA LYS A 215 -6.83 -11.50 4.16
C LYS A 215 -5.73 -10.43 4.22
N GLN A 216 -5.51 -9.69 3.13
CA GLN A 216 -4.56 -8.57 3.12
C GLN A 216 -4.97 -7.47 4.10
N MET A 217 -6.27 -7.16 4.19
CA MET A 217 -6.79 -6.18 5.14
C MET A 217 -6.49 -6.61 6.59
N ASP A 218 -6.78 -7.87 6.95
CA ASP A 218 -6.49 -8.42 8.28
C ASP A 218 -4.99 -8.40 8.61
N GLU A 219 -4.14 -8.76 7.64
CA GLU A 219 -2.67 -8.70 7.78
C GLU A 219 -2.19 -7.25 8.00
N THR A 220 -2.75 -6.28 7.26
CA THR A 220 -2.41 -4.87 7.45
C THR A 220 -2.93 -4.33 8.77
N GLU A 221 -4.12 -4.72 9.23
CA GLU A 221 -4.68 -4.32 10.52
C GLU A 221 -3.78 -4.82 11.66
N GLY A 222 -3.37 -6.10 11.63
CA GLY A 222 -2.43 -6.65 12.60
C GLY A 222 -1.06 -5.94 12.59
N ALA A 223 -0.55 -5.57 11.41
CA ALA A 223 0.68 -4.79 11.31
C ALA A 223 0.53 -3.37 11.89
N TRP A 224 -0.64 -2.75 11.74
CA TRP A 224 -0.94 -1.46 12.34
C TRP A 224 -1.08 -1.55 13.86
N GLU A 225 -1.74 -2.57 14.38
CA GLU A 225 -1.85 -2.82 15.83
C GLU A 225 -0.47 -2.98 16.47
N GLN A 226 0.43 -3.75 15.85
CA GLN A 226 1.82 -3.87 16.33
C GLN A 226 2.57 -2.54 16.30
N LYS A 227 2.35 -1.69 15.27
CA LYS A 227 2.93 -0.34 15.24
C LYS A 227 2.38 0.54 16.35
N PHE A 228 1.08 0.49 16.62
CA PHE A 228 0.47 1.23 17.72
C PHE A 228 0.98 0.76 19.08
N GLU A 229 1.17 -0.54 19.26
CA GLU A 229 1.76 -1.10 20.48
C GLU A 229 3.19 -0.60 20.70
N ARG A 230 4.04 -0.64 19.66
CA ARG A 230 5.40 -0.08 19.71
C ARG A 230 5.42 1.42 19.98
N VAL A 231 4.50 2.19 19.41
CA VAL A 231 4.37 3.63 19.70
C VAL A 231 3.98 3.83 21.16
N GLY A 232 3.04 3.04 21.69
CA GLY A 232 2.67 3.10 23.10
C GLY A 232 3.79 2.68 24.05
N GLU A 233 4.65 1.75 23.65
CA GLU A 233 5.88 1.40 24.38
C GLU A 233 6.90 2.54 24.36
N LEU A 234 7.09 3.19 23.21
CA LEU A 234 7.97 4.35 23.08
C LEU A 234 7.46 5.54 23.90
N GLU A 235 6.16 5.81 23.91
CA GLU A 235 5.55 6.86 24.73
C GLU A 235 5.75 6.59 26.22
N ARG A 236 5.59 5.32 26.66
CA ARG A 236 5.90 4.91 28.04
C ARG A 236 7.37 5.07 28.37
N ALA A 237 8.27 4.64 27.48
CA ALA A 237 9.71 4.77 27.67
C ALA A 237 10.14 6.25 27.73
N PHE A 238 9.55 7.10 26.88
CA PHE A 238 9.80 8.55 26.88
C PHE A 238 9.26 9.21 28.16
N GLY A 239 8.08 8.81 28.63
CA GLY A 239 7.55 9.23 29.93
C GLY A 239 8.51 8.90 31.07
N ASN A 240 8.95 7.64 31.16
CA ASN A 240 9.91 7.20 32.18
C ASN A 240 11.24 7.95 32.10
N PHE A 241 11.75 8.22 30.89
CA PHE A 241 12.97 9.01 30.71
C PHE A 241 12.79 10.46 31.18
N ASN A 242 11.64 11.07 30.89
CA ASN A 242 11.35 12.44 31.30
C ASN A 242 11.17 12.56 32.82
N ASP A 243 10.60 11.52 33.45
CA ASP A 243 10.51 11.43 34.92
C ASP A 243 11.91 11.30 35.54
N ASP A 244 12.78 10.40 35.03
CA ASP A 244 14.18 10.26 35.50
C ASP A 244 14.98 11.55 35.28
N ALA A 245 14.81 12.22 34.14
CA ALA A 245 15.44 13.50 33.86
C ALA A 245 14.98 14.57 34.86
N SER A 246 13.67 14.64 35.14
CA SER A 246 13.10 15.58 36.12
C SER A 246 13.64 15.34 37.53
N ASP A 247 13.75 14.07 37.95
CA ASP A 247 14.32 13.69 39.24
C ASP A 247 15.81 14.06 39.34
N ARG A 248 16.58 13.86 38.26
CA ARG A 248 17.98 14.30 38.20
C ARG A 248 18.12 15.81 38.28
N PHE A 249 17.28 16.56 37.57
CA PHE A 249 17.29 18.03 37.66
C PHE A 249 16.92 18.50 39.06
N ALA A 250 15.88 17.92 39.68
CA ALA A 250 15.51 18.23 41.06
C ALA A 250 16.65 17.93 42.04
N ASN A 251 17.37 16.82 41.85
CA ASN A 251 18.54 16.47 42.65
C ASN A 251 19.70 17.46 42.44
N LEU A 252 20.00 17.82 41.19
CA LEU A 252 21.03 18.81 40.87
C LEU A 252 20.69 20.18 41.44
N GLU A 253 19.44 20.63 41.37
CA GLU A 253 18.98 21.85 42.01
C GLU A 253 19.13 21.79 43.53
N ALA A 254 18.79 20.67 44.17
CA ALA A 254 19.00 20.49 45.60
C ALA A 254 20.49 20.56 45.98
N ARG A 255 21.36 19.94 45.17
CA ARG A 255 22.81 20.01 45.36
C ARG A 255 23.33 21.42 45.14
N LEU A 256 22.86 22.13 44.12
CA LEU A 256 23.18 23.54 43.87
C LEU A 256 22.77 24.41 45.06
N ARG A 257 21.55 24.28 45.57
CA ARG A 257 21.11 25.01 46.78
C ARG A 257 21.94 24.67 48.01
N THR A 258 22.43 23.42 48.11
CA THR A 258 23.31 23.02 49.21
C THR A 258 24.70 23.64 49.06
N LEU A 259 25.24 23.69 47.84
CA LEU A 259 26.48 24.38 47.51
C LEU A 259 26.37 25.90 47.65
N GLU A 260 25.24 26.50 47.30
CA GLU A 260 24.95 27.93 47.53
C GLU A 260 24.91 28.26 49.03
N LYS A 261 24.39 27.33 49.86
CA LYS A 261 24.43 27.47 51.32
C LYS A 261 25.80 27.17 51.94
N ALA A 262 26.57 26.27 51.35
CA ALA A 262 27.91 25.88 51.81
C ALA A 262 29.03 26.79 51.26
N SER A 263 28.75 27.53 50.20
CA SER A 263 29.56 28.64 49.70
C SER A 263 29.67 29.65 50.82
N VAL A 264 30.83 29.63 51.49
CA VAL A 264 31.29 30.64 52.44
C VAL A 264 30.89 32.02 51.90
N ARG A 265 30.14 32.79 52.71
CA ARG A 265 29.73 34.15 52.36
C ARG A 265 30.94 34.87 51.82
N GLN A 266 30.86 35.32 50.57
CA GLN A 266 31.90 36.11 49.91
C GLN A 266 32.32 37.31 50.80
N GLU A 267 31.41 37.80 51.64
CA GLU A 267 31.63 38.78 52.71
C GLU A 267 32.71 38.38 53.75
N ALA A 268 32.83 37.09 54.11
CA ALA A 268 33.84 36.61 55.04
C ALA A 268 35.23 36.49 54.38
N LEU A 269 35.27 36.13 53.09
CA LEU A 269 36.52 36.10 52.33
C LEU A 269 37.01 37.53 52.04
N ASP A 270 36.10 38.45 51.74
CA ASP A 270 36.40 39.88 51.55
C ASP A 270 36.85 40.54 52.85
N ALA A 271 36.30 40.14 54.01
CA ALA A 271 36.77 40.60 55.31
C ALA A 271 38.20 40.12 55.61
N VAL A 272 38.51 38.85 55.34
CA VAL A 272 39.86 38.30 55.51
C VAL A 272 40.86 38.94 54.54
N LEU A 273 40.47 39.18 53.29
CA LEU A 273 41.32 39.88 52.32
C LEU A 273 41.56 41.34 52.71
N LYS A 274 40.58 41.99 53.33
CA LYS A 274 40.73 43.35 53.87
C LYS A 274 41.66 43.40 55.08
N ASP A 275 41.57 42.42 55.99
CA ASP A 275 42.50 42.29 57.12
C ASP A 275 43.93 42.00 56.67
N ILE A 276 44.12 41.14 55.66
CA ILE A 276 45.45 40.86 55.08
C ILE A 276 46.02 42.11 54.38
N ALA A 277 45.18 42.90 53.69
CA ALA A 277 45.61 44.14 53.07
C ALA A 277 46.03 45.19 54.11
N GLN A 278 45.33 45.24 55.26
CA GLN A 278 45.67 46.13 56.37
C GLN A 278 46.96 45.68 57.08
N ASP A 279 47.11 44.39 57.39
CA ASP A 279 48.33 43.83 58.00
C ASP A 279 49.56 44.05 57.11
N LYS A 280 49.39 43.96 55.78
CA LYS A 280 50.44 44.32 54.83
C LYS A 280 50.82 45.80 54.91
N ALA A 281 49.84 46.70 54.98
CA ALA A 281 50.07 48.15 55.06
C ALA A 281 50.82 48.52 56.36
N ASP A 282 50.39 47.96 57.49
CA ASP A 282 50.99 48.20 58.80
C ASP A 282 52.45 47.71 58.83
N LYS A 283 52.74 46.53 58.27
CA LYS A 283 54.12 46.01 58.18
C LYS A 283 55.02 46.80 57.25
N THR A 284 54.49 47.38 56.16
CA THR A 284 55.29 48.33 55.36
C THR A 284 55.66 49.58 56.15
N ALA A 285 54.78 50.07 57.02
CA ALA A 285 55.10 51.21 57.89
C ALA A 285 56.17 50.85 58.94
N ASP A 286 56.12 49.64 59.50
CA ASP A 286 57.16 49.15 60.43
C ASP A 286 58.52 49.01 59.75
N ILE A 287 58.54 48.54 58.49
CA ILE A 287 59.76 48.43 57.68
C ILE A 287 60.34 49.83 57.39
N ASP A 288 59.50 50.82 57.05
CA ASP A 288 59.95 52.20 56.83
C ASP A 288 60.47 52.84 58.13
N GLU A 289 59.90 52.52 59.30
CA GLU A 289 60.41 52.96 60.59
C GLU A 289 61.77 52.32 60.92
N LEU A 290 61.95 51.03 60.61
CA LEU A 290 63.22 50.34 60.75
C LEU A 290 64.30 50.91 59.84
N PHE A 291 63.99 51.25 58.58
CA PHE A 291 64.92 51.95 57.70
C PHE A 291 65.27 53.36 58.22
N SER A 292 64.33 54.07 58.84
CA SER A 292 64.62 55.35 59.49
C SER A 292 65.54 55.20 60.71
N LYS A 293 65.42 54.08 61.47
CA LYS A 293 66.31 53.75 62.58
C LYS A 293 67.70 53.32 62.10
N ASP A 294 67.78 52.60 60.98
CA ASP A 294 69.03 52.21 60.34
C ASP A 294 69.80 53.43 59.79
N GLU A 295 69.11 54.38 59.15
CA GLU A 295 69.74 55.65 58.75
C GLU A 295 70.26 56.46 59.95
N LYS A 296 69.55 56.44 61.08
CA LYS A 296 69.98 57.14 62.30
C LYS A 296 71.19 56.46 62.94
N THR A 297 71.23 55.13 62.96
CA THR A 297 72.38 54.36 63.47
C THR A 297 73.59 54.47 62.53
N GLN A 298 73.40 54.53 61.22
CA GLN A 298 74.46 54.88 60.27
C GLN A 298 75.02 56.29 60.50
N ARG A 299 74.16 57.29 60.73
CA ARG A 299 74.62 58.65 61.08
C ARG A 299 75.35 58.68 62.42
N HIS A 300 74.91 57.90 63.42
CA HIS A 300 75.62 57.78 64.70
C HIS A 300 76.97 57.07 64.58
N LEU A 301 77.08 56.03 63.74
CA LEU A 301 78.36 55.39 63.45
C LEU A 301 79.32 56.35 62.73
N GLN A 302 78.79 57.21 61.86
CA GLN A 302 79.59 58.22 61.15
C GLN A 302 80.04 59.36 62.08
N ASP A 303 79.16 59.82 62.98
CA ASP A 303 79.51 60.79 64.03
C ASP A 303 80.54 60.23 65.03
N LEU A 304 80.41 58.95 65.42
CA LEU A 304 81.37 58.23 66.27
C LEU A 304 82.72 58.03 65.58
N GLN A 305 82.72 57.74 64.28
CA GLN A 305 83.93 57.63 63.47
C GLN A 305 84.68 58.98 63.36
N ASP A 306 83.93 60.09 63.33
CA ASP A 306 84.49 61.45 63.34
C ASP A 306 84.96 61.90 64.74
N THR A 307 84.31 61.42 65.82
CA THR A 307 84.77 61.69 67.20
C THR A 307 85.99 60.85 67.59
N VAL A 308 86.09 59.60 67.13
CA VAL A 308 87.27 58.73 67.36
C VAL A 308 88.50 59.23 66.59
N SER A 309 88.30 59.94 65.47
CA SER A 309 89.40 60.54 64.71
C SER A 309 89.99 61.82 65.34
N THR A 310 89.36 62.40 66.37
CA THR A 310 89.77 63.71 66.93
C THR A 310 89.96 63.79 68.45
N SER A 311 89.81 62.70 69.21
CA SER A 311 89.93 62.75 70.68
C SER A 311 90.53 61.49 71.30
N LEU A 312 91.84 61.53 71.60
CA LEU A 312 92.49 60.61 72.55
C LEU A 312 92.44 61.20 73.96
N ALA A 313 91.52 60.74 74.81
CA ALA A 313 91.62 60.88 76.26
C ALA A 313 90.75 59.84 77.00
N SER A 314 91.31 59.29 78.08
CA SER A 314 90.66 58.50 79.16
C SER A 314 90.31 57.02 78.90
N LYS A 315 91.06 56.13 79.57
CA LYS A 315 91.03 54.67 79.46
C LYS A 315 89.76 54.01 80.04
N LYS A 316 88.91 54.78 80.74
CA LYS A 316 87.69 54.26 81.40
C LYS A 316 86.45 54.36 80.50
N GLU A 317 86.37 55.38 79.67
CA GLU A 317 85.30 55.53 78.67
C GLU A 317 85.47 54.52 77.52
N VAL A 318 86.69 54.05 77.27
CA VAL A 318 86.97 52.97 76.30
C VAL A 318 86.47 51.61 76.80
N GLU A 319 86.55 51.31 78.11
CA GLU A 319 86.03 50.05 78.65
C GLU A 319 84.49 50.02 78.67
N GLU A 320 83.85 51.13 79.07
CA GLU A 320 82.38 51.25 79.03
C GLU A 320 81.86 51.25 77.58
N ALA A 321 82.53 51.93 76.65
CA ALA A 321 82.19 51.86 75.22
C ALA A 321 82.44 50.47 74.63
N MET A 322 83.49 49.76 75.06
CA MET A 322 83.75 48.39 74.60
C MET A 322 82.70 47.41 75.13
N GLN A 323 82.22 47.59 76.37
CA GLN A 323 81.14 46.80 76.94
C GLN A 323 79.80 47.09 76.24
N GLN A 324 79.52 48.36 75.97
CA GLN A 324 78.33 48.76 75.22
C GLN A 324 78.37 48.24 73.77
N VAL A 325 79.53 48.30 73.11
CA VAL A 325 79.72 47.72 71.77
C VAL A 325 79.59 46.20 71.80
N LEU A 326 80.02 45.51 72.86
CA LEU A 326 79.81 44.06 72.99
C LEU A 326 78.34 43.70 73.23
N GLU A 327 77.62 44.48 74.01
CA GLU A 327 76.17 44.32 74.23
C GLU A 327 75.39 44.59 72.94
N GLU A 328 75.71 45.68 72.23
CA GLU A 328 75.12 46.02 70.93
C GLU A 328 75.48 44.98 69.85
N LEU A 329 76.70 44.41 69.89
CA LEU A 329 77.11 43.34 69.00
C LEU A 329 76.37 42.03 69.32
N HIS A 330 76.13 41.73 70.60
CA HIS A 330 75.32 40.58 71.01
C HIS A 330 73.85 40.76 70.60
N GLN A 331 73.28 41.94 70.84
CA GLN A 331 71.92 42.26 70.45
C GLN A 331 71.74 42.23 68.93
N SER A 332 72.68 42.80 68.18
CA SER A 332 72.71 42.73 66.72
C SER A 332 72.89 41.30 66.21
N SER A 333 73.71 40.48 66.89
CA SER A 333 73.85 39.06 66.56
C SER A 333 72.54 38.30 66.80
N ASP A 334 71.85 38.57 67.90
CA ASP A 334 70.56 37.96 68.22
C ASP A 334 69.49 38.37 67.20
N ASP A 335 69.40 39.67 66.87
CA ASP A 335 68.50 40.22 65.85
C ASP A 335 68.78 39.61 64.45
N VAL A 336 70.06 39.40 64.11
CA VAL A 336 70.46 38.72 62.85
C VAL A 336 70.05 37.25 62.87
N THR A 337 70.20 36.55 64.00
CA THR A 337 69.75 35.15 64.10
C THR A 337 68.22 35.02 64.07
N GLU A 338 67.48 35.96 64.65
CA GLU A 338 66.03 36.00 64.58
C GLU A 338 65.56 36.35 63.16
N SER A 339 66.19 37.32 62.50
CA SER A 339 65.93 37.66 61.10
C SER A 339 66.27 36.50 60.15
N LEU A 340 67.33 35.74 60.43
CA LEU A 340 67.67 34.52 59.67
C LEU A 340 66.63 33.42 59.85
N LYS A 341 66.09 33.23 61.06
CA LYS A 341 64.99 32.28 61.29
C LYS A 341 63.71 32.71 60.59
N ASP A 342 63.40 34.00 60.57
CA ASP A 342 62.24 34.54 59.85
C ASP A 342 62.43 34.47 58.33
N LEU A 343 63.66 34.65 57.82
CA LEU A 343 63.98 34.37 56.42
C LEU A 343 63.82 32.88 56.09
N GLN A 344 64.28 31.98 56.95
CA GLN A 344 64.11 30.54 56.76
C GLN A 344 62.64 30.12 56.76
N SER A 345 61.81 30.68 57.65
CA SER A 345 60.36 30.41 57.66
C SER A 345 59.68 30.95 56.40
N LYS A 346 60.10 32.12 55.91
CA LYS A 346 59.61 32.71 54.65
C LYS A 346 60.03 31.91 53.43
N VAL A 347 61.24 31.36 53.39
CA VAL A 347 61.67 30.45 52.30
C VAL A 347 60.84 29.18 52.28
N ALA A 348 60.55 28.60 53.45
CA ALA A 348 59.65 27.45 53.55
C ALA A 348 58.24 27.78 53.05
N TRP A 349 57.69 28.94 53.44
CA TRP A 349 56.39 29.40 52.94
C TRP A 349 56.37 29.63 51.42
N HIS A 350 57.46 30.16 50.85
CA HIS A 350 57.57 30.34 49.40
C HIS A 350 57.55 28.99 48.66
N ALA A 351 58.20 27.96 49.20
CA ALA A 351 58.16 26.62 48.63
C ALA A 351 56.74 26.02 48.66
N ASP A 352 56.01 26.20 49.77
CA ASP A 352 54.60 25.75 49.88
C ASP A 352 53.68 26.50 48.89
N VAL A 353 53.93 27.80 48.68
CA VAL A 353 53.19 28.62 47.71
C VAL A 353 53.48 28.19 46.28
N GLU A 354 54.72 27.85 45.94
CA GLU A 354 55.08 27.31 44.62
C GLU A 354 54.42 25.94 44.37
N GLU A 355 54.40 25.05 45.36
CA GLU A 355 53.71 23.76 45.26
C GLU A 355 52.20 23.96 45.04
N LEU A 356 51.60 24.90 45.76
CA LEU A 356 50.19 25.23 45.63
C LEU A 356 49.87 25.87 44.27
N ASP A 357 50.72 26.77 43.75
CA ASP A 357 50.59 27.34 42.40
C ASP A 357 50.67 26.25 41.32
N MET A 358 51.64 25.33 41.44
CA MET A 358 51.77 24.20 40.53
C MET A 358 50.54 23.27 40.57
N SER A 359 50.05 22.95 41.77
CA SER A 359 48.82 22.17 41.96
C SER A 359 47.60 22.88 41.33
N GLN A 360 47.48 24.20 41.51
CA GLN A 360 46.39 24.98 40.93
C GLN A 360 46.49 25.04 39.40
N ARG A 361 47.68 25.23 38.82
CA ARG A 361 47.89 25.20 37.37
C ARG A 361 47.50 23.85 36.78
N GLN A 362 47.85 22.75 37.44
CA GLN A 362 47.42 21.41 37.02
C GLN A 362 45.90 21.26 37.05
N LYS A 363 45.24 21.71 38.12
CA LYS A 363 43.77 21.70 38.23
C LYS A 363 43.11 22.57 37.14
N ILE A 364 43.64 23.76 36.88
CA ILE A 364 43.16 24.66 35.82
C ILE A 364 43.31 23.98 34.45
N SER A 365 44.45 23.35 34.18
CA SER A 365 44.68 22.62 32.92
C SER A 365 43.72 21.45 32.75
N ALA A 366 43.44 20.69 33.82
CA ALA A 366 42.47 19.60 33.80
C ALA A 366 41.05 20.10 33.53
N VAL A 367 40.61 21.14 34.24
CA VAL A 367 39.31 21.79 34.00
C VAL A 367 39.20 22.31 32.57
N GLN A 368 40.27 22.90 32.03
CA GLN A 368 40.27 23.41 30.66
C GLN A 368 40.20 22.28 29.61
N SER A 369 40.86 21.16 29.85
CA SER A 369 40.69 19.93 29.05
C SER A 369 39.23 19.44 29.08
N ASP A 370 38.61 19.39 30.26
CA ASP A 370 37.23 18.92 30.40
C ASP A 370 36.22 19.88 29.74
N VAL A 371 36.45 21.19 29.84
CA VAL A 371 35.67 22.21 29.12
C VAL A 371 35.79 22.03 27.60
N ASN A 372 36.98 21.76 27.08
CA ASN A 372 37.16 21.50 25.65
C ASN A 372 36.43 20.22 25.20
N LYS A 373 36.53 19.13 25.97
CA LYS A 373 35.79 17.89 25.69
C LYS A 373 34.27 18.11 25.71
N ALA A 374 33.77 18.88 26.68
CA ALA A 374 32.35 19.24 26.74
C ALA A 374 31.93 20.11 25.55
N HIS A 375 32.78 21.04 25.11
CA HIS A 375 32.55 21.86 23.92
C HIS A 375 32.47 21.01 22.65
N ASP A 376 33.40 20.07 22.47
CA ASP A 376 33.41 19.16 21.33
C ASP A 376 32.17 18.25 21.34
N GLY A 377 31.77 17.74 22.51
CA GLY A 377 30.55 16.96 22.67
C GLY A 377 29.27 17.76 22.35
N LEU A 378 29.21 19.03 22.74
CA LEU A 378 28.11 19.93 22.38
C LEU A 378 28.08 20.21 20.87
N LYS A 379 29.24 20.33 20.23
CA LYS A 379 29.33 20.51 18.78
C LYS A 379 28.84 19.28 18.03
N GLU A 380 29.28 18.08 18.43
CA GLU A 380 28.82 16.82 17.85
C GLU A 380 27.30 16.62 18.04
N PHE A 381 26.78 16.97 19.22
CA PHE A 381 25.34 16.96 19.46
C PHE A 381 24.59 17.97 18.56
N GLY A 382 25.15 19.16 18.37
CA GLY A 382 24.63 20.17 17.45
C GLY A 382 24.56 19.67 16.01
N ASP A 383 25.61 19.01 15.53
CA ASP A 383 25.66 18.43 14.18
C ASP A 383 24.63 17.29 14.02
N LYS A 384 24.50 16.41 15.03
CA LYS A 384 23.47 15.36 15.05
C LYS A 384 22.05 15.94 15.07
N PHE A 385 21.83 17.00 15.83
CA PHE A 385 20.55 17.70 15.89
C PHE A 385 20.19 18.34 14.54
N ALA A 386 21.16 19.01 13.88
CA ALA A 386 20.97 19.58 12.56
C ALA A 386 20.63 18.50 11.50
N ALA A 387 21.33 17.36 11.54
CA ALA A 387 21.03 16.22 10.67
C ALA A 387 19.62 15.65 10.92
N ALA A 388 19.21 15.50 12.17
CA ALA A 388 17.85 15.06 12.54
C ALA A 388 16.78 16.06 12.09
N GLN A 389 17.04 17.37 12.21
CA GLN A 389 16.16 18.42 11.74
C GLN A 389 16.00 18.37 10.21
N GLN A 390 17.10 18.18 9.48
CA GLN A 390 17.06 18.01 8.02
C GLN A 390 16.25 16.76 7.62
N GLN A 391 16.47 15.62 8.28
CA GLN A 391 15.70 14.40 8.03
C GLN A 391 14.20 14.63 8.28
N ASN A 392 13.84 15.38 9.32
CA ASN A 392 12.45 15.70 9.62
C ASN A 392 11.83 16.61 8.53
N HIS A 393 12.59 17.59 8.01
CA HIS A 393 12.16 18.40 6.87
C HIS A 393 11.95 17.56 5.60
N GLU A 394 12.82 16.59 5.32
CA GLU A 394 12.66 15.66 4.19
C GLU A 394 11.42 14.78 4.35
N VAL A 395 11.17 14.25 5.56
CA VAL A 395 9.96 13.46 5.85
C VAL A 395 8.71 14.30 5.71
N PHE A 396 8.73 15.56 6.17
CA PHE A 396 7.62 16.49 5.99
C PHE A 396 7.35 16.77 4.51
N ALA A 397 8.39 17.03 3.71
CA ALA A 397 8.26 17.26 2.27
C ALA A 397 7.68 16.02 1.55
N ARG A 398 8.16 14.81 1.87
CA ARG A 398 7.57 13.57 1.33
C ARG A 398 6.11 13.40 1.75
N ASN A 399 5.75 13.71 3.00
CA ASN A 399 4.36 13.65 3.46
C ASN A 399 3.45 14.64 2.71
N VAL A 400 3.94 15.83 2.37
CA VAL A 400 3.21 16.80 1.54
C VAL A 400 2.98 16.22 0.13
N GLN A 401 4.00 15.66 -0.51
CA GLN A 401 3.88 15.02 -1.82
C GLN A 401 2.90 13.83 -1.79
N VAL A 402 2.96 12.98 -0.77
CA VAL A 402 2.04 11.86 -0.60
C VAL A 402 0.60 12.34 -0.44
N ARG A 403 0.34 13.42 0.31
CA ARG A 403 -1.00 14.02 0.41
C ARG A 403 -1.50 14.55 -0.93
N GLU A 404 -0.63 15.18 -1.71
CA GLU A 404 -0.96 15.68 -3.04
C GLU A 404 -1.34 14.53 -3.98
N MET A 405 -0.56 13.44 -3.98
CA MET A 405 -0.90 12.21 -4.71
C MET A 405 -2.25 11.62 -4.28
N PHE A 406 -2.53 11.55 -2.97
CA PHE A 406 -3.84 11.11 -2.48
C PHE A 406 -4.98 12.03 -2.93
N SER A 407 -4.76 13.35 -3.00
CA SER A 407 -5.75 14.29 -3.54
C SER A 407 -6.04 14.01 -5.00
N GLN A 408 -5.01 13.82 -5.83
CA GLN A 408 -5.14 13.49 -7.25
C GLN A 408 -5.87 12.16 -7.47
N TYR A 409 -5.57 11.13 -6.66
CA TYR A 409 -6.30 9.87 -6.71
C TYR A 409 -7.76 10.02 -6.27
N GLY A 410 -8.05 10.87 -5.28
CA GLY A 410 -9.40 11.21 -4.87
C GLY A 410 -10.21 11.85 -6.00
N GLU A 411 -9.65 12.85 -6.68
CA GLU A 411 -10.26 13.52 -7.83
C GLU A 411 -10.52 12.53 -8.98
N MET A 412 -9.55 11.65 -9.29
CA MET A 412 -9.71 10.63 -10.32
C MET A 412 -10.81 9.60 -9.97
N MET A 413 -10.93 9.22 -8.69
CA MET A 413 -12.01 8.34 -8.23
C MET A 413 -13.38 9.01 -8.36
N GLU A 414 -13.51 10.28 -7.97
CA GLU A 414 -14.75 11.04 -8.11
C GLU A 414 -15.18 11.18 -9.59
N ASP A 415 -14.23 11.43 -10.49
CA ASP A 415 -14.46 11.46 -11.94
C ASP A 415 -14.90 10.10 -12.49
N LEU A 416 -14.30 9.00 -12.03
CA LEU A 416 -14.69 7.65 -12.43
C LEU A 416 -16.08 7.28 -11.90
N GLU A 417 -16.40 7.63 -10.66
CA GLU A 417 -17.73 7.44 -10.08
C GLU A 417 -18.80 8.22 -10.87
N LYS A 418 -18.50 9.46 -11.25
CA LYS A 418 -19.38 10.28 -12.08
C LYS A 418 -19.60 9.64 -13.46
N ARG A 419 -18.53 9.20 -14.13
CA ARG A 419 -18.64 8.50 -15.43
C ARG A 419 -19.43 7.20 -15.32
N LEU A 420 -19.25 6.45 -14.24
CA LEU A 420 -20.02 5.23 -13.98
C LEU A 420 -21.51 5.53 -13.78
N ALA A 421 -21.84 6.59 -13.02
CA ALA A 421 -23.22 7.02 -12.83
C ALA A 421 -23.87 7.47 -14.15
N GLU A 422 -23.15 8.22 -14.99
CA GLU A 422 -23.60 8.62 -16.32
C GLU A 422 -23.88 7.40 -17.23
N GLU A 423 -22.99 6.40 -17.23
CA GLU A 423 -23.20 5.17 -18.01
C GLU A 423 -24.36 4.32 -17.46
N GLN A 424 -24.53 4.24 -16.13
CA GLN A 424 -25.70 3.59 -15.53
C GLN A 424 -27.00 4.28 -15.94
N GLN A 425 -27.01 5.61 -15.99
CA GLN A 425 -28.16 6.39 -16.46
C GLN A 425 -28.45 6.12 -17.94
N LYS A 426 -27.43 6.12 -18.81
CA LYS A 426 -27.59 5.78 -20.24
C LYS A 426 -28.14 4.38 -20.42
N LEU A 427 -27.65 3.40 -19.66
CA LEU A 427 -28.12 2.02 -19.73
C LEU A 427 -29.56 1.89 -19.20
N GLY A 428 -29.92 2.68 -18.18
CA GLY A 428 -31.30 2.85 -17.73
C GLY A 428 -32.21 3.38 -18.85
N GLN A 429 -31.80 4.44 -19.54
CA GLN A 429 -32.55 5.00 -20.66
C GLN A 429 -32.71 3.98 -21.81
N GLN A 430 -31.64 3.28 -22.17
CA GLN A 430 -31.70 2.23 -23.21
C GLN A 430 -32.65 1.09 -22.85
N LYS A 431 -32.79 0.74 -21.56
CA LYS A 431 -33.77 -0.25 -21.11
C LYS A 431 -35.20 0.25 -21.29
N VAL A 432 -35.46 1.52 -21.00
CA VAL A 432 -36.77 2.15 -21.22
C VAL A 432 -37.09 2.18 -22.72
N ASP A 433 -36.17 2.66 -23.55
CA ASP A 433 -36.35 2.71 -25.01
C ASP A 433 -36.60 1.31 -25.60
N LYS A 434 -35.92 0.28 -25.06
CA LYS A 434 -36.16 -1.11 -25.46
C LYS A 434 -37.54 -1.61 -25.05
N ALA A 435 -38.02 -1.26 -23.85
CA ALA A 435 -39.36 -1.61 -23.40
C ALA A 435 -40.43 -0.95 -24.28
N ASP A 436 -40.26 0.33 -24.61
CA ASP A 436 -41.13 1.08 -25.53
C ASP A 436 -41.15 0.44 -26.93
N LEU A 437 -40.00 0.00 -27.43
CA LEU A 437 -39.91 -0.73 -28.69
C LEU A 437 -40.63 -2.09 -28.63
N GLN A 438 -40.51 -2.82 -27.52
CA GLN A 438 -41.24 -4.09 -27.33
C GLN A 438 -42.76 -3.86 -27.27
N GLU A 439 -43.22 -2.80 -26.62
CA GLU A 439 -44.64 -2.43 -26.58
C GLU A 439 -45.15 -2.04 -27.98
N LYS A 440 -44.40 -1.22 -28.72
CA LYS A 440 -44.70 -0.89 -30.12
C LYS A 440 -44.74 -2.12 -31.01
N MET A 441 -43.82 -3.07 -30.80
CA MET A 441 -43.83 -4.33 -31.54
C MET A 441 -45.04 -5.20 -31.18
N SER A 442 -45.41 -5.28 -29.90
CA SER A 442 -46.61 -6.01 -29.45
C SER A 442 -47.90 -5.41 -30.01
N THR A 443 -48.01 -4.08 -30.02
CA THR A 443 -49.17 -3.38 -30.60
C THR A 443 -49.24 -3.54 -32.11
N ALA A 444 -48.10 -3.53 -32.81
CA ALA A 444 -48.05 -3.85 -34.24
C ALA A 444 -48.49 -5.29 -34.53
N TYR A 445 -48.04 -6.27 -33.74
CA TYR A 445 -48.50 -7.65 -33.87
C TYR A 445 -50.01 -7.79 -33.62
N GLY A 446 -50.55 -7.10 -32.60
CA GLY A 446 -51.98 -7.07 -32.34
C GLY A 446 -52.78 -6.48 -33.51
N ARG A 447 -52.34 -5.35 -34.07
CA ARG A 447 -52.96 -4.78 -35.28
C ARG A 447 -52.89 -5.71 -36.49
N MET A 448 -51.79 -6.45 -36.64
CA MET A 448 -51.67 -7.42 -37.72
C MET A 448 -52.64 -8.60 -37.54
N GLU A 449 -52.90 -9.04 -36.32
CA GLU A 449 -53.94 -10.04 -36.03
C GLU A 449 -55.34 -9.49 -36.29
N GLU A 450 -55.63 -8.25 -35.88
CA GLU A 450 -56.89 -7.56 -36.21
C GLU A 450 -57.09 -7.46 -37.72
N LEU A 451 -56.06 -7.06 -38.47
CA LEU A 451 -56.09 -6.98 -39.93
C LEU A 451 -56.32 -8.36 -40.57
N LYS A 452 -55.71 -9.42 -40.04
CA LYS A 452 -55.98 -10.80 -40.50
C LYS A 452 -57.41 -11.22 -40.23
N ALA A 453 -57.97 -10.89 -39.07
CA ALA A 453 -59.36 -11.16 -38.76
C ALA A 453 -60.31 -10.37 -39.68
N VAL A 454 -59.98 -9.12 -40.00
CA VAL A 454 -60.70 -8.32 -40.99
C VAL A 454 -60.59 -8.95 -42.37
N ASP A 455 -59.41 -9.39 -42.79
CA ASP A 455 -59.18 -10.06 -44.07
C ASP A 455 -59.94 -11.40 -44.17
N GLU A 456 -59.97 -12.20 -43.10
CA GLU A 456 -60.79 -13.41 -43.03
C GLU A 456 -62.28 -13.09 -43.11
N ASN A 457 -62.76 -12.05 -42.42
CA ASN A 457 -64.15 -11.60 -42.51
C ASN A 457 -64.50 -11.11 -43.92
N ILE A 458 -63.61 -10.36 -44.57
CA ILE A 458 -63.78 -9.92 -45.96
C ILE A 458 -63.76 -11.13 -46.90
N SER A 459 -62.86 -12.08 -46.71
CA SER A 459 -62.77 -13.31 -47.51
C SER A 459 -64.04 -14.16 -47.38
N ASN A 460 -64.58 -14.29 -46.16
CA ASN A 460 -65.82 -15.00 -45.91
C ASN A 460 -67.01 -14.24 -46.50
N GLY A 461 -67.07 -12.92 -46.33
CA GLY A 461 -68.09 -12.07 -46.96
C GLY A 461 -68.02 -12.14 -48.49
N LEU A 462 -66.82 -12.21 -49.08
CA LEU A 462 -66.63 -12.40 -50.52
C LEU A 462 -67.04 -13.80 -50.98
N LYS A 463 -66.86 -14.83 -50.16
CA LYS A 463 -67.36 -16.19 -50.46
C LYS A 463 -68.89 -16.25 -50.41
N GLU A 464 -69.51 -15.62 -49.42
CA GLU A 464 -70.97 -15.48 -49.35
C GLU A 464 -71.51 -14.63 -50.51
N LEU A 465 -70.82 -13.55 -50.87
CA LEU A 465 -71.17 -12.74 -52.03
C LEU A 465 -70.97 -13.53 -53.33
N ALA A 466 -69.91 -14.32 -53.44
CA ALA A 466 -69.64 -15.17 -54.60
C ALA A 466 -70.65 -16.31 -54.71
N SER A 467 -71.14 -16.88 -53.60
CA SER A 467 -72.24 -17.84 -53.63
C SER A 467 -73.56 -17.15 -54.03
N MET A 468 -73.86 -15.97 -53.48
CA MET A 468 -75.02 -15.16 -53.90
C MET A 468 -74.94 -14.75 -55.38
N VAL A 469 -73.76 -14.39 -55.87
CA VAL A 469 -73.51 -14.06 -57.27
C VAL A 469 -73.62 -15.32 -58.13
N SER A 470 -73.14 -16.48 -57.68
CA SER A 470 -73.32 -17.75 -58.39
C SER A 470 -74.80 -18.16 -58.46
N ASP A 471 -75.57 -17.91 -57.38
CA ASP A 471 -77.02 -18.13 -57.33
C ASP A 471 -77.77 -17.14 -58.24
N LEU A 472 -77.31 -15.89 -58.33
CA LEU A 472 -77.84 -14.86 -59.23
C LEU A 472 -77.41 -15.07 -60.69
N GLN A 473 -76.22 -15.62 -60.94
CA GLN A 473 -75.63 -15.92 -62.24
C GLN A 473 -76.22 -17.22 -62.82
N ALA A 474 -76.73 -18.12 -61.97
CA ALA A 474 -77.66 -19.17 -62.37
C ALA A 474 -79.07 -18.63 -62.73
N HIS A 475 -79.39 -17.38 -62.40
CA HIS A 475 -80.65 -16.71 -62.72
C HIS A 475 -80.55 -15.63 -63.81
N THR A 476 -79.35 -15.25 -64.23
CA THR A 476 -79.14 -14.26 -65.30
C THR A 476 -78.11 -14.76 -66.29
N SER A 477 -78.51 -15.79 -67.05
CA SER A 477 -78.01 -16.02 -68.40
C SER A 477 -78.47 -14.87 -69.30
N ASP A 478 -77.76 -13.73 -69.25
CA ASP A 478 -77.43 -12.91 -70.43
C ASP A 478 -76.86 -11.54 -70.04
N MET A 479 -75.74 -11.23 -70.69
CA MET A 479 -75.14 -9.91 -70.96
C MET A 479 -74.04 -9.38 -70.02
N ALA A 480 -72.80 -9.52 -70.49
CA ALA A 480 -71.65 -8.74 -70.03
C ALA A 480 -71.83 -7.27 -70.48
N THR A 481 -71.85 -6.35 -69.51
CA THR A 481 -71.95 -4.90 -69.76
C THR A 481 -70.69 -4.14 -69.35
N LYS A 482 -70.51 -2.98 -69.99
CA LYS A 482 -69.36 -2.06 -69.90
C LYS A 482 -68.94 -1.68 -68.46
N SER A 483 -69.85 -1.76 -67.49
CA SER A 483 -69.59 -1.53 -66.06
C SER A 483 -68.59 -2.54 -65.45
N TYR A 484 -68.58 -3.79 -65.93
CA TYR A 484 -67.64 -4.81 -65.46
C TYR A 484 -66.20 -4.48 -65.88
N ALA A 485 -66.01 -3.94 -67.08
CA ALA A 485 -64.68 -3.53 -67.55
C ALA A 485 -64.12 -2.32 -66.77
N GLU A 486 -64.97 -1.36 -66.38
CA GLU A 486 -64.55 -0.22 -65.55
C GLU A 486 -64.23 -0.62 -64.11
N GLU A 487 -64.98 -1.58 -63.55
CA GLU A 487 -64.74 -2.07 -62.19
C GLU A 487 -63.49 -2.97 -62.11
N VAL A 488 -63.23 -3.79 -63.13
CA VAL A 488 -61.98 -4.56 -63.26
C VAL A 488 -60.80 -3.61 -63.48
N ALA A 489 -60.93 -2.58 -64.30
CA ALA A 489 -59.87 -1.57 -64.49
C ALA A 489 -59.58 -0.79 -63.20
N ARG A 490 -60.60 -0.47 -62.41
CA ARG A 490 -60.44 0.23 -61.12
C ARG A 490 -59.78 -0.67 -60.07
N LYS A 491 -60.18 -1.96 -59.98
CA LYS A 491 -59.50 -2.95 -59.13
C LYS A 491 -58.03 -3.16 -59.52
N TYR A 492 -57.74 -3.22 -60.82
CA TYR A 492 -56.35 -3.33 -61.29
C TYR A 492 -55.53 -2.06 -60.98
N ALA A 493 -56.13 -0.88 -61.05
CA ALA A 493 -55.47 0.37 -60.67
C ALA A 493 -55.18 0.40 -59.15
N ASP A 494 -56.12 -0.04 -58.31
CA ASP A 494 -55.93 -0.11 -56.87
C ASP A 494 -54.89 -1.18 -56.46
N GLU A 495 -54.86 -2.32 -57.16
CA GLU A 495 -53.82 -3.34 -56.99
C GLU A 495 -52.43 -2.83 -57.38
N VAL A 496 -52.32 -2.05 -58.46
CA VAL A 496 -51.05 -1.42 -58.87
C VAL A 496 -50.59 -0.39 -57.83
N VAL A 497 -51.51 0.37 -57.23
CA VAL A 497 -51.19 1.31 -56.14
C VAL A 497 -50.73 0.56 -54.89
N ARG A 498 -51.42 -0.52 -54.48
CA ARG A 498 -50.96 -1.36 -53.36
C ARG A 498 -49.60 -1.98 -53.60
N ALA A 499 -49.37 -2.54 -54.79
CA ALA A 499 -48.08 -3.11 -55.15
C ALA A 499 -46.95 -2.05 -55.12
N SER A 500 -47.26 -0.79 -55.44
CA SER A 500 -46.30 0.32 -55.33
C SER A 500 -45.97 0.66 -53.88
N THR A 501 -46.97 0.70 -52.99
CA THR A 501 -46.75 0.98 -51.55
C THR A 501 -46.01 -0.16 -50.85
N GLU A 502 -46.31 -1.42 -51.20
CA GLU A 502 -45.60 -2.58 -50.66
C GLU A 502 -44.14 -2.60 -51.14
N LYS A 503 -43.87 -2.16 -52.37
CA LYS A 503 -42.50 -2.00 -52.87
C LYS A 503 -41.74 -0.93 -52.10
N GLU A 504 -42.36 0.21 -51.81
CA GLU A 504 -41.75 1.27 -50.99
C GLU A 504 -41.45 0.81 -49.57
N GLU A 505 -42.34 0.01 -48.97
CA GLU A 505 -42.14 -0.60 -47.65
C GLU A 505 -40.99 -1.62 -47.67
N ILE A 506 -40.90 -2.47 -48.70
CA ILE A 506 -39.77 -3.39 -48.89
C ILE A 506 -38.45 -2.62 -49.05
N ASP A 507 -38.44 -1.51 -49.80
CA ASP A 507 -37.25 -0.68 -49.99
C ASP A 507 -36.88 0.09 -48.71
N ALA A 508 -37.85 0.43 -47.84
CA ALA A 508 -37.59 0.97 -46.52
C ALA A 508 -36.95 -0.10 -45.60
N LEU A 509 -37.53 -1.30 -45.52
CA LEU A 509 -36.99 -2.41 -44.73
C LEU A 509 -35.57 -2.82 -45.19
N ARG A 510 -35.29 -2.75 -46.49
CA ARG A 510 -33.94 -2.99 -47.02
C ARG A 510 -32.95 -1.93 -46.57
N ARG A 511 -33.36 -0.66 -46.48
CA ARG A 511 -32.52 0.42 -45.94
C ARG A 511 -32.25 0.20 -44.46
N ASP A 512 -33.28 -0.07 -43.67
CA ASP A 512 -33.15 -0.34 -42.22
C ASP A 512 -32.22 -1.54 -41.96
N PHE A 513 -32.32 -2.60 -42.77
CA PHE A 513 -31.44 -3.75 -42.67
C PHE A 513 -29.97 -3.41 -42.96
N VAL A 514 -29.70 -2.56 -43.97
CA VAL A 514 -28.34 -2.10 -44.28
C VAL A 514 -27.79 -1.20 -43.18
N GLU A 515 -28.62 -0.31 -42.64
CA GLU A 515 -28.26 0.55 -41.51
C GLU A 515 -27.90 -0.28 -40.27
N GLU A 516 -28.71 -1.28 -39.94
CA GLU A 516 -28.44 -2.14 -38.78
C GLU A 516 -27.22 -3.05 -39.02
N GLN A 517 -26.98 -3.51 -40.25
CA GLN A 517 -25.72 -4.19 -40.60
C GLN A 517 -24.50 -3.29 -40.36
N GLU A 518 -24.56 -2.01 -40.76
CA GLU A 518 -23.43 -1.09 -40.57
C GLU A 518 -23.25 -0.72 -39.10
N ARG A 519 -24.35 -0.60 -38.33
CA ARG A 519 -24.31 -0.44 -36.87
C ARG A 519 -23.64 -1.64 -36.19
N ILE A 520 -23.98 -2.88 -36.59
CA ILE A 520 -23.33 -4.09 -36.07
C ILE A 520 -21.85 -4.09 -36.42
N ARG A 521 -21.47 -3.76 -37.67
CA ARG A 521 -20.06 -3.66 -38.08
C ARG A 521 -19.30 -2.62 -37.26
N SER A 522 -19.90 -1.46 -37.01
CA SER A 522 -19.34 -0.41 -36.17
C SER A 522 -19.10 -0.89 -34.73
N SER A 523 -20.10 -1.56 -34.13
CA SER A 523 -20.00 -2.16 -32.80
C SER A 523 -18.89 -3.22 -32.72
N VAL A 524 -18.76 -4.08 -33.73
CA VAL A 524 -17.68 -5.09 -33.80
C VAL A 524 -16.30 -4.42 -33.89
N ARG A 525 -16.14 -3.38 -34.71
CA ARG A 525 -14.89 -2.60 -34.79
C ARG A 525 -14.55 -1.99 -33.42
N GLN A 526 -15.54 -1.41 -32.74
CA GLN A 526 -15.35 -0.84 -31.41
C GLN A 526 -14.93 -1.91 -30.39
N GLN A 527 -15.56 -3.10 -30.40
CA GLN A 527 -15.16 -4.20 -29.54
C GLN A 527 -13.74 -4.69 -29.83
N GLN A 528 -13.31 -4.71 -31.09
CA GLN A 528 -11.94 -5.06 -31.47
C GLN A 528 -10.93 -4.03 -30.95
N THR A 529 -11.24 -2.74 -31.03
CA THR A 529 -10.42 -1.66 -30.43
C THR A 529 -10.34 -1.82 -28.92
N ASN A 530 -11.48 -2.00 -28.24
CA ASN A 530 -11.50 -2.21 -26.78
C ASN A 530 -10.70 -3.44 -26.35
N ARG A 531 -10.74 -4.54 -27.11
CA ARG A 531 -9.89 -5.72 -26.86
C ARG A 531 -8.42 -5.42 -27.03
N LYS A 532 -8.04 -4.61 -28.03
CA LYS A 532 -6.66 -4.18 -28.25
C LYS A 532 -6.17 -3.32 -27.07
N ASP A 533 -6.99 -2.38 -26.62
CA ASP A 533 -6.66 -1.51 -25.48
C ASP A 533 -6.54 -2.31 -24.17
N LEU A 534 -7.45 -3.27 -23.96
CA LEU A 534 -7.39 -4.17 -22.79
C LEU A 534 -6.14 -5.06 -22.81
N ASN A 535 -5.75 -5.56 -23.98
CA ASN A 535 -4.50 -6.31 -24.13
C ASN A 535 -3.27 -5.44 -23.85
N ALA A 536 -3.25 -4.19 -24.33
CA ALA A 536 -2.16 -3.25 -24.04
C ALA A 536 -2.06 -2.96 -22.53
N ALA A 537 -3.20 -2.74 -21.85
CA ALA A 537 -3.24 -2.56 -20.41
C ALA A 537 -2.77 -3.81 -19.64
N LEU A 538 -3.08 -5.02 -20.13
CA LEU A 538 -2.58 -6.27 -19.55
C LEU A 538 -1.07 -6.43 -19.73
N GLU A 539 -0.52 -6.03 -20.87
CA GLU A 539 0.93 -6.00 -21.10
C GLU A 539 1.63 -5.03 -20.14
N GLU A 540 1.10 -3.81 -19.99
CA GLU A 540 1.62 -2.83 -19.02
C GLU A 540 1.54 -3.34 -17.56
N LEU A 541 0.44 -4.01 -17.20
CA LEU A 541 0.27 -4.61 -15.87
C LEU A 541 1.30 -5.72 -15.62
N ASN A 542 1.58 -6.55 -16.63
CA ASN A 542 2.62 -7.58 -16.53
C ASN A 542 4.02 -6.97 -16.40
N ASP A 543 4.31 -5.88 -17.12
CA ASP A 543 5.56 -5.14 -16.99
C ASP A 543 5.71 -4.51 -15.60
N LEU A 544 4.63 -3.95 -15.04
CA LEU A 544 4.60 -3.42 -13.68
C LEU A 544 4.82 -4.52 -12.64
N ARG A 545 4.19 -5.69 -12.80
CA ARG A 545 4.45 -6.87 -11.94
C ARG A 545 5.91 -7.30 -12.02
N ALA A 546 6.49 -7.35 -13.21
CA ALA A 546 7.91 -7.68 -13.39
C ALA A 546 8.84 -6.65 -12.72
N LYS A 547 8.50 -5.35 -12.78
CA LYS A 547 9.22 -4.29 -12.06
C LYS A 547 9.07 -4.42 -10.54
N ALA A 548 7.87 -4.72 -10.04
CA ALA A 548 7.63 -4.93 -8.62
C ALA A 548 8.48 -6.07 -8.05
N VAL A 549 8.53 -7.21 -8.74
CA VAL A 549 9.39 -8.35 -8.37
C VAL A 549 10.88 -7.96 -8.35
N LYS A 550 11.34 -7.11 -9.27
CA LYS A 550 12.73 -6.61 -9.26
C LYS A 550 13.01 -5.72 -8.04
N VAL A 551 12.06 -4.87 -7.67
CA VAL A 551 12.16 -4.00 -6.47
C VAL A 551 12.18 -4.85 -5.21
N GLU A 552 11.29 -5.84 -5.09
CA GLU A 552 11.23 -6.77 -3.97
C GLU A 552 12.56 -7.52 -3.79
N LYS A 553 13.14 -8.04 -4.89
CA LYS A 553 14.48 -8.65 -4.85
C LYS A 553 15.58 -7.68 -4.39
N ARG A 554 15.50 -6.42 -4.81
CA ARG A 554 16.47 -5.39 -4.40
C ARG A 554 16.30 -5.04 -2.91
N CYS A 555 15.08 -4.95 -2.42
CA CYS A 555 14.79 -4.77 -1.00
C CYS A 555 15.32 -5.93 -0.17
N GLY A 556 15.05 -7.19 -0.57
CA GLY A 556 15.61 -8.37 0.10
C GLY A 556 17.14 -8.36 0.13
N SER A 557 17.79 -8.03 -0.98
CA SER A 557 19.26 -7.90 -1.01
C SER A 557 19.79 -6.79 -0.10
N LEU A 558 19.06 -5.68 0.08
CA LEU A 558 19.44 -4.61 1.00
C LEU A 558 19.22 -5.03 2.46
N GLU A 559 18.16 -5.77 2.76
CA GLU A 559 17.93 -6.37 4.08
C GLU A 559 19.03 -7.36 4.45
N ASP A 560 19.45 -8.21 3.51
CA ASP A 560 20.59 -9.12 3.67
C ASP A 560 21.90 -8.34 3.94
N GLN A 561 22.13 -7.22 3.25
CA GLN A 561 23.30 -6.36 3.51
C GLN A 561 23.23 -5.71 4.89
N ILE A 562 22.06 -5.22 5.31
CA ILE A 562 21.88 -4.61 6.64
C ILE A 562 22.07 -5.64 7.74
N THR A 563 21.57 -6.86 7.57
CA THR A 563 21.77 -7.94 8.54
C THR A 563 23.24 -8.34 8.65
N SER A 564 23.94 -8.50 7.51
CA SER A 564 25.39 -8.72 7.49
C SER A 564 26.17 -7.61 8.22
N LEU A 565 25.84 -6.33 7.96
CA LEU A 565 26.49 -5.20 8.64
C LEU A 565 26.23 -5.19 10.14
N ARG A 566 25.02 -5.58 10.58
CA ARG A 566 24.70 -5.70 12.01
C ARG A 566 25.46 -6.84 12.68
N GLU A 567 25.66 -7.95 11.98
CA GLU A 567 26.47 -9.07 12.46
C GLU A 567 27.96 -8.66 12.57
N GLU A 568 28.49 -7.98 11.55
CA GLU A 568 29.85 -7.40 11.59
C GLU A 568 29.99 -6.42 12.76
N GLU A 569 29.05 -5.49 12.93
CA GLU A 569 29.05 -4.55 14.06
C GLU A 569 29.01 -5.26 15.42
N ALA A 570 28.19 -6.32 15.54
CA ALA A 570 28.13 -7.14 16.75
C ALA A 570 29.47 -7.81 17.04
N THR A 571 30.13 -8.39 16.03
CA THR A 571 31.47 -8.99 16.20
C THR A 571 32.53 -7.95 16.61
N ILE A 572 32.48 -6.73 16.07
CA ILE A 572 33.38 -5.64 16.45
C ILE A 572 33.13 -5.23 17.90
N ARG A 573 31.86 -5.06 18.31
CA ARG A 573 31.52 -4.71 19.71
C ARG A 573 31.99 -5.79 20.69
N ASP A 574 31.80 -7.06 20.34
CA ASP A 574 32.27 -8.17 21.18
C ASP A 574 33.80 -8.21 21.26
N GLY A 575 34.50 -7.94 20.15
CA GLY A 575 35.95 -7.78 20.12
C GLY A 575 36.44 -6.64 21.01
N LEU A 576 35.82 -5.46 20.93
CA LEU A 576 36.14 -4.31 21.78
C LEU A 576 35.89 -4.60 23.27
N LYS A 577 34.78 -5.28 23.58
CA LYS A 577 34.47 -5.71 24.95
C LYS A 577 35.52 -6.70 25.47
N HIS A 578 35.96 -7.64 24.64
CA HIS A 578 37.03 -8.57 25.00
C HIS A 578 38.35 -7.84 25.25
N THR A 579 38.73 -6.89 24.40
CA THR A 579 39.95 -6.08 24.60
C THR A 579 39.87 -5.22 25.85
N ALA A 580 38.72 -4.58 26.12
CA ALA A 580 38.52 -3.77 27.32
C ALA A 580 38.61 -4.63 28.59
N ASN A 581 38.01 -5.83 28.59
CA ASN A 581 38.12 -6.78 29.70
C ASN A 581 39.58 -7.26 29.90
N SER A 582 40.31 -7.53 28.82
CA SER A 582 41.73 -7.90 28.88
C SER A 582 42.61 -6.77 29.44
N GLN A 583 42.33 -5.52 29.06
CA GLN A 583 43.01 -4.35 29.60
C GLN A 583 42.70 -4.17 31.10
N ALA A 584 41.44 -4.30 31.50
CA ALA A 584 41.04 -4.21 32.89
C ALA A 584 41.71 -5.29 33.78
N LEU A 585 41.86 -6.51 33.26
CA LEU A 585 42.61 -7.58 33.93
C LEU A 585 44.10 -7.23 34.06
N SER A 586 44.74 -6.78 32.97
CA SER A 586 46.14 -6.36 33.00
C SER A 586 46.38 -5.18 33.93
N GLU A 587 45.47 -4.20 34.00
CA GLU A 587 45.53 -3.10 34.95
C GLU A 587 45.39 -3.57 36.40
N ALA A 588 44.58 -4.60 36.66
CA ALA A 588 44.44 -5.18 37.98
C ALA A 588 45.72 -5.91 38.40
N GLU A 589 46.31 -6.71 37.51
CA GLU A 589 47.62 -7.38 37.73
C GLU A 589 48.73 -6.34 37.99
N MET A 590 48.82 -5.28 37.19
CA MET A 590 49.80 -4.21 37.39
C MET A 590 49.61 -3.47 38.72
N LYS A 591 48.37 -3.30 39.19
CA LYS A 591 48.09 -2.72 40.51
C LYS A 591 48.57 -3.64 41.63
N GLU A 592 48.31 -4.94 41.51
CA GLU A 592 48.78 -5.95 42.46
C GLU A 592 50.32 -5.97 42.53
N ASP A 593 50.99 -5.95 41.39
CA ASP A 593 52.46 -5.85 41.30
C ASP A 593 52.99 -4.54 41.94
N CYS A 594 52.33 -3.41 41.70
CA CYS A 594 52.72 -2.13 42.31
C CYS A 594 52.51 -2.13 43.84
N GLU A 595 51.46 -2.79 44.33
CA GLU A 595 51.23 -2.97 45.77
C GLU A 595 52.29 -3.89 46.39
N ALA A 596 52.63 -5.00 45.73
CA ALA A 596 53.70 -5.89 46.15
C ALA A 596 55.05 -5.16 46.24
N LEU A 597 55.43 -4.39 45.21
CA LEU A 597 56.64 -3.58 45.22
C LEU A 597 56.64 -2.52 46.31
N ARG A 598 55.50 -1.88 46.61
CA ARG A 598 55.38 -0.93 47.72
C ARG A 598 55.59 -1.60 49.07
N ILE A 599 55.10 -2.84 49.25
CA ILE A 599 55.32 -3.62 50.46
C ILE A 599 56.81 -3.97 50.58
N GLU A 600 57.43 -4.49 49.53
CA GLU A 600 58.86 -4.82 49.52
C GLU A 600 59.75 -3.60 49.80
N LEU A 601 59.42 -2.42 49.23
CA LEU A 601 60.12 -1.17 49.50
C LEU A 601 60.01 -0.74 50.96
N LYS A 602 58.83 -0.88 51.57
CA LYS A 602 58.63 -0.62 53.01
C LYS A 602 59.46 -1.58 53.85
N GLU A 603 59.41 -2.88 53.56
CA GLU A 603 60.20 -3.88 54.28
C GLU A 603 61.71 -3.65 54.13
N HIS A 604 62.17 -3.18 52.96
CA HIS A 604 63.56 -2.85 52.73
C HIS A 604 63.98 -1.58 53.49
N ALA A 605 63.13 -0.54 53.50
CA ALA A 605 63.36 0.67 54.29
C ALA A 605 63.43 0.36 55.79
N GLU A 606 62.53 -0.49 56.30
CA GLU A 606 62.54 -0.96 57.69
C GLU A 606 63.79 -1.78 58.00
N ARG A 607 64.24 -2.64 57.08
CA ARG A 607 65.53 -3.36 57.22
C ARG A 607 66.72 -2.40 57.28
N GLN A 608 66.79 -1.40 56.42
CA GLN A 608 67.86 -0.40 56.46
C GLN A 608 67.86 0.42 57.76
N GLN A 609 66.68 0.77 58.27
CA GLN A 609 66.55 1.47 59.54
C GLN A 609 67.06 0.60 60.71
N GLN A 610 66.69 -0.69 60.73
CA GLN A 610 67.18 -1.64 61.74
C GLN A 610 68.68 -1.93 61.62
N GLU A 611 69.25 -1.93 60.42
CA GLU A 611 70.71 -2.06 60.21
C GLU A 611 71.46 -0.80 60.66
N GLY A 612 70.89 0.40 60.45
CA GLY A 612 71.41 1.66 60.99
C GLY A 612 71.47 1.64 62.52
N GLU A 613 70.43 1.15 63.18
CA GLU A 613 70.36 1.04 64.65
C GLU A 613 71.32 -0.02 65.24
N ARG A 614 71.76 -1.01 64.46
CA ARG A 614 72.70 -2.06 64.90
C ARG A 614 74.18 -1.69 64.72
N SER A 615 74.49 -0.50 64.22
CA SER A 615 75.87 -0.04 64.00
C SER A 615 76.28 1.06 65.01
N PRO A 616 77.00 0.74 66.11
CA PRO A 616 77.60 1.77 66.95
C PRO A 616 78.92 2.21 66.33
N SER A 617 78.89 3.14 65.38
CA SER A 617 80.10 3.83 64.93
C SER A 617 79.80 5.26 64.50
N LYS A 618 80.07 6.19 65.42
CA LYS A 618 80.30 7.60 65.13
C LYS A 618 81.31 7.75 63.99
N ARG A 619 80.83 8.03 62.77
CA ARG A 619 81.55 8.86 61.81
C ARG A 619 80.54 9.75 61.10
N SER A 620 80.68 11.05 61.37
CA SER A 620 80.20 12.13 60.52
C SER A 620 80.57 11.81 59.06
N CYS A 621 79.54 11.73 58.22
CA CYS A 621 79.68 11.77 56.77
C CYS A 621 78.56 12.67 56.25
N THR A 622 78.87 13.96 56.18
CA THR A 622 78.18 14.97 55.37
C THR A 622 78.38 14.63 53.89
N ILE A 623 77.45 13.91 53.27
CA ILE A 623 77.40 13.77 51.80
C ILE A 623 75.93 13.75 51.33
N LEU A 624 75.55 14.86 50.68
CA LEU A 624 74.55 15.00 49.62
C LEU A 624 73.09 14.66 49.94
N GLU A 625 72.37 15.65 50.49
CA GLU A 625 70.97 15.90 50.13
C GLU A 625 70.90 16.42 48.69
N HIS A 626 71.05 15.53 47.72
CA HIS A 626 70.59 15.78 46.35
C HIS A 626 70.05 14.49 45.76
N ALA A 627 68.80 14.58 45.31
CA ALA A 627 68.08 13.64 44.45
C ALA A 627 67.64 12.32 45.09
N VAL A 628 66.39 12.30 45.56
CA VAL A 628 65.36 11.41 44.97
C VAL A 628 63.99 12.12 45.06
N VAL A 629 63.77 13.09 44.18
CA VAL A 629 62.41 13.39 43.71
C VAL A 629 62.11 12.29 42.70
N VAL A 630 61.34 11.27 43.10
CA VAL A 630 60.72 10.36 42.13
C VAL A 630 59.60 11.15 41.48
N GLU A 631 59.92 11.84 40.38
CA GLU A 631 58.91 12.29 39.43
C GLU A 631 58.17 11.05 38.94
N ALA A 632 56.90 10.94 39.35
CA ALA A 632 55.95 10.07 38.70
C ALA A 632 55.74 10.57 37.27
N VAL A 633 56.52 10.03 36.33
CA VAL A 633 56.28 10.18 34.88
C VAL A 633 54.93 9.54 34.57
N PRO A 634 53.91 10.30 34.11
CA PRO A 634 52.70 9.70 33.58
C PRO A 634 53.07 9.07 32.24
N GLY A 635 53.08 7.74 32.19
CA GLY A 635 53.21 6.99 30.96
C GLY A 635 52.10 7.39 30.00
N ARG A 636 52.47 8.07 28.90
CA ARG A 636 51.67 8.12 27.69
C ARG A 636 51.62 6.69 27.13
N TYR A 637 50.50 6.02 27.34
CA TYR A 637 50.06 4.98 26.41
C TYR A 637 49.16 5.66 25.38
N ASP A 638 49.72 5.94 24.20
CA ASP A 638 48.92 6.21 23.01
C ASP A 638 48.22 4.91 22.60
N LYS A 639 46.89 4.88 22.71
CA LYS A 639 45.98 4.12 21.85
C LYS A 639 44.65 4.84 21.72
#